data_AF-A0A1D6NEK4-F1
#
_entry.id   AF-A0A1D6NEK4-F1
#
_cell.length_a   1.000
_cell.length_b   1.000
_cell.length_c   1.000
_cell.angle_alpha   90.00
_cell.angle_beta   90.00
_cell.angle_gamma   90.00
#
_symmetry.space_group_name_H-M   'P 1'
#
loop_
_entity.id
_entity.type
_entity.pdbx_description
1 polymer ?
#
loop_
_entity_poly.entity_id
_entity_poly.type
_entity_poly.pdbx_seq_one_letter_code
_entity_poly.pdbx_strand_id
1 'polypeptide(L)'
;MKASGALGDGGTPPPSQADLSSPRDYVGHGSHTLSTAGGSLVPGASVLGHHGRGVAAGGSPGARVAAYKACYGPGCSGVDILAAIVAAVADGVHVLSLSLGAPPADYLTDLTALGAFFAVQSGVTVVCAAGNSGPQPSTATNLAPWILTVGASTMDRDFPANVSFNGDTIQGQSLADSTLPIGQPYPIISGGKANAANQPTGNSCASDSQPAVCCSDRRVPYELNVLLVPACLPACRSLCLPSSLDPAKVKGKIVVCVRGVNARAEKGFVVKQAGGVGMVLCNDASTGDTVVADAHVLAAAHCSYSQCVRLFNYLQSTNDPLGYINATDASFGVKPAPKIAAFSSRGPNAITPQILKPDITAPGVSVIAAYSGAVSPTELPFDDRRVPYNIMSGTSMSCPHVAGIVGLLKTKYPAWSPAMIKSAIMTTANTTANDGNPIQDETGAVATPFGYGSGHVDPVKALDPGLVYDTTLLDYTNFLCSLKPTQNPLPSLPVDLLPLLGNLSQPLVGLLLPLFDAAGEPCKCSKGPYGRPEDLNYPSIAVPCLSGSATVKRRLKNVGAPGKYRVKVTEPAGIKVTVVPSELYFGVGEEKEFTVKMDVDVNAPAANNDYVFGSVVWSDAAAYASDVSKAHRVRSPVVVKTKCG
;
A
#
# COMPACT_ATOMS: atom_id res chain seq x y z
N MET A 1 -10.70 -4.71 -1.74
CA MET A 1 -10.12 -3.49 -2.34
C MET A 1 -11.06 -2.98 -3.43
N LYS A 2 -11.89 -1.98 -3.10
CA LYS A 2 -12.34 -0.94 -4.03
C LYS A 2 -11.60 0.32 -3.58
N ALA A 3 -11.07 1.12 -4.50
CA ALA A 3 -10.68 2.50 -4.19
C ALA A 3 -11.91 3.43 -4.20
N SER A 4 -13.09 2.91 -3.88
CA SER A 4 -14.32 3.65 -3.66
C SER A 4 -15.18 2.90 -2.66
N GLY A 5 -15.27 3.44 -1.44
CA GLY A 5 -16.36 3.16 -0.50
C GLY A 5 -17.67 3.82 -0.95
N ALA A 6 -18.01 3.72 -2.23
CA ALA A 6 -19.25 4.22 -2.79
C ALA A 6 -20.00 3.05 -3.39
N LEU A 7 -20.94 2.55 -2.61
CA LEU A 7 -22.23 1.95 -2.95
C LEU A 7 -22.66 1.24 -1.67
N GLY A 8 -23.40 1.97 -0.82
CA GLY A 8 -24.18 1.32 0.23
C GLY A 8 -25.21 0.42 -0.43
N ASP A 9 -25.27 -0.84 -0.02
CA ASP A 9 -26.35 -1.86 -0.06
C ASP A 9 -27.37 -1.98 -1.21
N GLY A 10 -27.40 -1.10 -2.20
CA GLY A 10 -27.79 -1.51 -3.54
C GLY A 10 -26.64 -2.33 -4.09
N GLY A 11 -26.73 -3.66 -3.97
CA GLY A 11 -25.74 -4.58 -4.50
C GLY A 11 -25.22 -4.07 -5.84
N THR A 12 -23.89 -4.03 -6.01
CA THR A 12 -23.29 -3.61 -7.28
C THR A 12 -24.04 -4.30 -8.40
N PRO A 13 -24.63 -3.54 -9.34
CA PRO A 13 -25.36 -4.17 -10.43
C PRO A 13 -24.45 -5.21 -11.07
N PRO A 14 -24.98 -6.40 -11.42
CA PRO A 14 -24.20 -7.42 -12.06
C PRO A 14 -23.49 -6.80 -13.28
N PRO A 15 -22.27 -7.25 -13.59
CA PRO A 15 -21.51 -6.64 -14.66
C PRO A 15 -22.33 -6.71 -15.94
N SER A 16 -22.41 -5.59 -16.66
CA SER A 16 -23.21 -5.53 -17.88
C SER A 16 -22.65 -6.54 -18.91
N GLN A 17 -23.48 -6.99 -19.85
CA GLN A 17 -23.00 -7.88 -20.92
C GLN A 17 -21.83 -7.27 -21.70
N ALA A 18 -21.78 -5.94 -21.83
CA ALA A 18 -20.67 -5.21 -22.45
C ALA A 18 -19.39 -5.20 -21.60
N ASP A 19 -19.54 -5.22 -20.27
CA ASP A 19 -18.44 -5.31 -19.30
C ASP A 19 -17.78 -6.70 -19.34
N LEU A 20 -18.59 -7.75 -19.43
CA LEU A 20 -18.14 -9.15 -19.51
C LEU A 20 -17.53 -9.53 -20.86
N SER A 21 -18.02 -8.95 -21.96
CA SER A 21 -17.64 -9.37 -23.33
C SER A 21 -16.41 -8.67 -23.89
N SER A 22 -15.73 -7.81 -23.12
CA SER A 22 -14.58 -7.06 -23.62
C SER A 22 -13.51 -6.75 -22.57
N PRO A 23 -12.23 -6.61 -22.97
CA PRO A 23 -11.16 -6.15 -22.08
C PRO A 23 -11.22 -4.64 -21.80
N ARG A 24 -12.26 -3.93 -22.25
CA ARG A 24 -12.41 -2.49 -22.05
C ARG A 24 -12.54 -2.18 -20.56
N ASP A 25 -11.84 -1.13 -20.15
CA ASP A 25 -11.90 -0.60 -18.79
C ASP A 25 -13.07 0.38 -18.65
N TYR A 26 -14.08 -0.02 -17.87
CA TYR A 26 -15.27 0.80 -17.60
C TYR A 26 -15.20 1.53 -16.25
N VAL A 27 -14.11 1.40 -15.50
CA VAL A 27 -13.96 1.98 -14.13
C VAL A 27 -12.78 2.94 -14.05
N GLY A 28 -11.78 2.80 -14.92
CA GLY A 28 -10.60 3.68 -15.01
C GLY A 28 -9.40 3.20 -14.20
N HIS A 29 -9.59 2.35 -13.18
CA HIS A 29 -8.52 1.82 -12.33
C HIS A 29 -7.46 1.04 -13.13
N GLY A 30 -7.89 0.20 -14.08
CA GLY A 30 -6.99 -0.56 -14.95
C GLY A 30 -6.15 0.35 -15.84
N SER A 31 -6.77 1.36 -16.44
CA SER A 31 -6.07 2.35 -17.28
C SER A 31 -5.06 3.18 -16.47
N HIS A 32 -5.43 3.56 -15.24
CA HIS A 32 -4.59 4.33 -14.33
C HIS A 32 -3.35 3.54 -13.90
N THR A 33 -3.55 2.31 -13.44
CA THR A 33 -2.45 1.44 -13.01
C THR A 33 -1.54 1.01 -14.17
N LEU A 34 -2.11 0.65 -15.33
CA LEU A 34 -1.34 0.25 -16.50
C LEU A 34 -0.46 1.39 -17.05
N SER A 35 -1.01 2.60 -17.13
CA SER A 35 -0.27 3.78 -17.59
C SER A 35 0.78 4.23 -16.56
N THR A 36 0.56 4.02 -15.27
CA THR A 36 1.59 4.24 -14.23
C THR A 36 2.78 3.28 -14.40
N ALA A 37 2.55 2.04 -14.82
CA ALA A 37 3.62 1.07 -15.02
C ALA A 37 4.41 1.31 -16.33
N GLY A 38 3.70 1.46 -17.46
CA GLY A 38 4.31 1.46 -18.80
C GLY A 38 3.69 2.46 -19.77
N GLY A 39 3.05 3.52 -19.28
CA GLY A 39 2.52 4.59 -20.12
C GLY A 39 3.62 5.35 -20.87
N SER A 40 3.38 5.65 -22.14
CA SER A 40 4.27 6.48 -22.95
C SER A 40 4.33 7.93 -22.45
N LEU A 41 5.32 8.69 -22.93
CA LEU A 41 5.45 10.11 -22.59
C LEU A 41 4.30 10.92 -23.23
N VAL A 42 3.52 11.62 -22.40
CA VAL A 42 2.41 12.47 -22.85
C VAL A 42 2.56 13.89 -22.30
N PRO A 43 2.99 14.86 -23.12
CA PRO A 43 3.07 16.26 -22.72
C PRO A 43 1.70 16.89 -22.47
N GLY A 44 1.62 17.79 -21.49
CA GLY A 44 0.40 18.53 -21.16
C GLY A 44 -0.64 17.73 -20.37
N ALA A 45 -0.29 16.52 -19.91
CA ALA A 45 -1.13 15.75 -19.01
C ALA A 45 -1.42 16.53 -17.73
N SER A 46 -2.69 16.61 -17.36
CA SER A 46 -3.18 17.36 -16.20
C SER A 46 -4.54 16.80 -15.77
N VAL A 47 -4.89 17.00 -14.50
CA VAL A 47 -6.22 16.65 -13.98
C VAL A 47 -7.14 17.86 -14.12
N LEU A 48 -8.37 17.63 -14.58
CA LEU A 48 -9.35 18.69 -14.86
C LEU A 48 -8.81 19.82 -15.77
N GLY A 49 -7.86 19.47 -16.65
CA GLY A 49 -7.32 20.36 -17.69
C GLY A 49 -6.25 21.35 -17.24
N HIS A 50 -5.92 21.43 -15.95
CA HIS A 50 -4.92 22.37 -15.47
C HIS A 50 -4.11 21.89 -14.26
N HIS A 51 -4.67 21.08 -13.36
CA HIS A 51 -3.97 20.68 -12.15
C HIS A 51 -2.77 19.79 -12.44
N GLY A 52 -1.62 20.16 -11.89
CA GLY A 52 -0.40 19.36 -11.94
C GLY A 52 0.11 19.13 -13.36
N ARG A 53 -0.09 20.13 -14.24
CA ARG A 53 0.24 20.05 -15.66
C ARG A 53 1.72 19.73 -15.87
N GLY A 54 1.98 18.66 -16.63
CA GLY A 54 3.33 18.22 -16.91
C GLY A 54 3.41 17.18 -18.03
N VAL A 55 4.49 16.41 -18.05
CA VAL A 55 4.65 15.24 -18.92
C VAL A 55 4.34 14.00 -18.08
N ALA A 56 3.26 13.30 -18.40
CA ALA A 56 2.97 12.01 -17.78
C ALA A 56 3.79 10.90 -18.47
N ALA A 57 4.33 9.98 -17.68
CA ALA A 57 5.05 8.81 -18.17
C ALA A 57 4.96 7.69 -17.13
N GLY A 58 4.91 6.43 -17.58
CA GLY A 58 5.00 5.28 -16.69
C GLY A 58 6.42 5.04 -16.19
N GLY A 59 6.56 4.11 -15.24
CA GLY A 59 7.89 3.71 -14.73
C GLY A 59 8.81 3.13 -15.81
N SER A 60 8.26 2.47 -16.83
CA SER A 60 9.00 2.01 -18.01
C SER A 60 8.28 2.39 -19.31
N PRO A 61 8.45 3.63 -19.81
CA PRO A 61 7.68 4.15 -20.96
C PRO A 61 7.92 3.42 -22.30
N GLY A 62 9.02 2.68 -22.41
CA GLY A 62 9.36 1.87 -23.59
C GLY A 62 8.85 0.43 -23.52
N ALA A 63 8.22 0.01 -22.41
CA ALA A 63 7.70 -1.34 -22.27
C ALA A 63 6.45 -1.55 -23.14
N ARG A 64 6.26 -2.78 -23.62
CA ARG A 64 4.96 -3.23 -24.13
C ARG A 64 4.05 -3.51 -22.94
N VAL A 65 2.80 -3.08 -23.03
CA VAL A 65 1.78 -3.32 -22.01
C VAL A 65 0.73 -4.29 -22.55
N ALA A 66 0.28 -5.22 -21.70
CA ALA A 66 -0.80 -6.16 -21.98
C ALA A 66 -1.80 -6.10 -20.82
N ALA A 67 -3.10 -6.04 -21.14
CA ALA A 67 -4.17 -5.92 -20.16
C ALA A 67 -4.96 -7.23 -20.08
N TYR A 68 -5.01 -7.82 -18.89
CA TYR A 68 -5.81 -9.00 -18.58
C TYR A 68 -6.88 -8.60 -17.56
N LYS A 69 -8.12 -8.50 -18.00
CA LYS A 69 -9.23 -8.03 -17.16
C LYS A 69 -9.75 -9.16 -16.30
N ALA A 70 -9.46 -9.11 -15.00
CA ALA A 70 -9.92 -10.07 -13.99
C ALA A 70 -10.86 -9.46 -12.94
N CYS A 71 -11.19 -8.18 -13.10
CA CYS A 71 -12.06 -7.43 -12.20
C CYS A 71 -13.24 -6.85 -13.00
N TYR A 72 -14.43 -7.00 -12.45
CA TYR A 72 -15.70 -6.55 -13.01
C TYR A 72 -16.50 -5.81 -11.93
N GLY A 73 -17.69 -5.29 -12.27
CA GLY A 73 -18.56 -4.55 -11.33
C GLY A 73 -18.60 -5.05 -9.86
N PRO A 74 -18.83 -6.35 -9.59
CA PRO A 74 -18.93 -6.86 -8.22
C PRO A 74 -17.59 -7.07 -7.52
N GLY A 75 -16.47 -7.06 -8.24
CA GLY A 75 -15.14 -7.31 -7.69
C GLY A 75 -14.27 -8.15 -8.61
N CYS A 76 -13.24 -8.76 -8.04
CA CYS A 76 -12.30 -9.62 -8.74
C CYS A 76 -12.40 -11.04 -8.17
N SER A 77 -12.80 -12.01 -9.01
CA SER A 77 -12.85 -13.41 -8.60
C SER A 77 -11.45 -14.00 -8.55
N GLY A 78 -11.15 -14.83 -7.55
CA GLY A 78 -9.88 -15.56 -7.49
C GLY A 78 -9.65 -16.45 -8.70
N VAL A 79 -10.72 -17.00 -9.29
CA VAL A 79 -10.65 -17.82 -10.50
C VAL A 79 -10.27 -16.99 -11.72
N ASP A 80 -10.88 -15.81 -11.90
CA ASP A 80 -10.54 -14.90 -13.00
C ASP A 80 -9.11 -14.38 -12.87
N ILE A 81 -8.66 -14.09 -11.65
CA ILE A 81 -7.28 -13.68 -11.36
C ILE A 81 -6.30 -14.78 -11.76
N LEU A 82 -6.56 -16.03 -11.33
CA LEU A 82 -5.71 -17.16 -11.67
C LEU A 82 -5.66 -17.38 -13.19
N ALA A 83 -6.81 -17.36 -13.86
CA ALA A 83 -6.89 -17.50 -15.32
C ALA A 83 -6.11 -16.39 -16.05
N ALA A 84 -6.24 -15.14 -15.60
CA ALA A 84 -5.49 -14.01 -16.14
C ALA A 84 -3.97 -14.16 -15.96
N ILE A 85 -3.52 -14.61 -14.78
CA ILE A 85 -2.09 -14.86 -14.53
C ILE A 85 -1.57 -15.96 -15.45
N VAL A 86 -2.29 -17.08 -15.57
CA VAL A 86 -1.90 -18.22 -16.41
C VAL A 86 -1.80 -17.79 -17.88
N ALA A 87 -2.80 -17.07 -18.39
CA ALA A 87 -2.80 -16.54 -19.74
C ALA A 87 -1.61 -15.59 -19.97
N ALA A 88 -1.37 -14.67 -19.04
CA ALA A 88 -0.29 -13.70 -19.17
C ALA A 88 1.10 -14.36 -19.19
N VAL A 89 1.32 -15.37 -18.36
CA VAL A 89 2.58 -16.14 -18.37
C VAL A 89 2.73 -16.90 -19.69
N ALA A 90 1.66 -17.51 -20.20
CA ALA A 90 1.67 -18.20 -21.50
C ALA A 90 1.99 -17.25 -22.67
N ASP A 91 1.51 -16.01 -22.60
CA ASP A 91 1.80 -14.95 -23.57
C ASP A 91 3.21 -14.34 -23.42
N GLY A 92 4.00 -14.78 -22.43
CA GLY A 92 5.41 -14.42 -22.27
C GLY A 92 5.65 -13.05 -21.61
N VAL A 93 4.77 -12.62 -20.70
CA VAL A 93 5.01 -11.38 -19.94
C VAL A 93 6.24 -11.50 -19.03
N HIS A 94 6.93 -10.38 -18.79
CA HIS A 94 8.10 -10.33 -17.91
C HIS A 94 7.78 -9.94 -16.46
N VAL A 95 6.69 -9.18 -16.29
CA VAL A 95 6.24 -8.67 -14.99
C VAL A 95 4.72 -8.66 -14.95
N LEU A 96 4.16 -9.05 -13.81
CA LEU A 96 2.75 -8.92 -13.49
C LEU A 96 2.57 -7.83 -12.44
N SER A 97 1.71 -6.86 -12.73
CA SER A 97 1.36 -5.74 -11.83
C SER A 97 -0.07 -5.91 -11.35
N LEU A 98 -0.25 -6.48 -10.15
CA LEU A 98 -1.54 -6.85 -9.60
C LEU A 98 -1.97 -5.88 -8.49
N SER A 99 -2.71 -4.86 -8.89
CA SER A 99 -3.23 -3.83 -7.98
C SER A 99 -4.54 -4.24 -7.29
N LEU A 100 -4.59 -5.49 -6.82
CA LEU A 100 -5.72 -6.17 -6.21
C LEU A 100 -5.25 -7.03 -5.03
N GLY A 101 -6.19 -7.53 -4.23
CA GLY A 101 -5.91 -8.46 -3.15
C GLY A 101 -7.14 -8.79 -2.32
N ALA A 102 -7.09 -9.95 -1.68
CA ALA A 102 -8.11 -10.48 -0.79
C ALA A 102 -7.59 -10.51 0.66
N PRO A 103 -8.47 -10.68 1.67
CA PRO A 103 -8.03 -10.97 3.03
C PRO A 103 -7.01 -12.13 3.06
N PRO A 104 -6.00 -12.09 3.94
CA PRO A 104 -4.98 -13.15 3.99
C PRO A 104 -5.60 -14.53 4.22
N ALA A 105 -5.20 -15.50 3.40
CA ALA A 105 -5.54 -16.91 3.52
C ALA A 105 -4.28 -17.77 3.32
N ASP A 106 -4.30 -19.03 3.76
CA ASP A 106 -3.17 -19.95 3.56
C ASP A 106 -2.73 -19.96 2.09
N TYR A 107 -1.41 -19.96 1.84
CA TYR A 107 -0.82 -19.84 0.51
C TYR A 107 -1.33 -20.89 -0.48
N LEU A 108 -1.73 -22.08 -0.01
CA LEU A 108 -2.25 -23.16 -0.85
C LEU A 108 -3.76 -23.03 -1.16
N THR A 109 -4.44 -22.10 -0.50
CA THR A 109 -5.87 -21.80 -0.71
C THR A 109 -6.10 -20.43 -1.33
N ASP A 110 -5.09 -19.56 -1.32
CA ASP A 110 -5.10 -18.29 -2.02
C ASP A 110 -4.71 -18.49 -3.50
N LEU A 111 -5.71 -18.43 -4.38
CA LEU A 111 -5.52 -18.56 -5.83
C LEU A 111 -4.59 -17.49 -6.42
N THR A 112 -4.50 -16.31 -5.81
CA THR A 112 -3.55 -15.26 -6.23
C THR A 112 -2.13 -15.66 -5.84
N ALA A 113 -1.94 -16.21 -4.64
CA ALA A 113 -0.63 -16.72 -4.22
C ALA A 113 -0.17 -17.90 -5.09
N LEU A 114 -1.06 -18.84 -5.41
CA LEU A 114 -0.77 -19.96 -6.31
C LEU A 114 -0.42 -19.50 -7.73
N GLY A 115 -1.22 -18.63 -8.32
CA GLY A 115 -0.93 -18.05 -9.63
C GLY A 115 0.40 -17.29 -9.62
N ALA A 116 0.68 -16.52 -8.57
CA ALA A 116 1.93 -15.80 -8.44
C ALA A 116 3.15 -16.74 -8.31
N PHE A 117 3.01 -17.87 -7.62
CA PHE A 117 4.06 -18.88 -7.51
C PHE A 117 4.41 -19.45 -8.90
N PHE A 118 3.38 -19.82 -9.67
CA PHE A 118 3.54 -20.28 -11.05
C PHE A 118 4.25 -19.27 -11.95
N ALA A 119 3.86 -17.99 -11.85
CA ALA A 119 4.51 -16.91 -12.61
C ALA A 119 5.99 -16.78 -12.24
N VAL A 120 6.31 -16.76 -10.94
CA VAL A 120 7.70 -16.66 -10.46
C VAL A 120 8.56 -17.84 -10.89
N GLN A 121 8.01 -19.06 -10.85
CA GLN A 121 8.69 -20.25 -11.36
C GLN A 121 8.97 -20.14 -12.86
N SER A 122 8.08 -19.49 -13.61
CA SER A 122 8.22 -19.21 -15.04
C SER A 122 9.14 -18.01 -15.33
N GLY A 123 9.81 -17.45 -14.32
CA GLY A 123 10.73 -16.32 -14.47
C GLY A 123 10.05 -14.94 -14.54
N VAL A 124 8.74 -14.87 -14.25
CA VAL A 124 7.93 -13.64 -14.26
C VAL A 124 7.87 -13.04 -12.86
N THR A 125 8.28 -11.79 -12.71
CA THR A 125 8.19 -11.09 -11.42
C THR A 125 6.75 -10.65 -11.13
N VAL A 126 6.25 -10.95 -9.94
CA VAL A 126 4.89 -10.56 -9.52
C VAL A 126 4.95 -9.46 -8.48
N VAL A 127 4.35 -8.32 -8.79
CA VAL A 127 4.26 -7.15 -7.92
C VAL A 127 2.80 -6.96 -7.52
N CYS A 128 2.53 -6.90 -6.22
CA CYS A 128 1.17 -6.71 -5.71
C CYS A 128 1.08 -5.55 -4.72
N ALA A 129 -0.09 -4.91 -4.68
CA ALA A 129 -0.43 -3.90 -3.68
C ALA A 129 -0.54 -4.51 -2.27
N ALA A 130 -0.07 -3.82 -1.22
CA ALA A 130 -0.20 -4.31 0.16
C ALA A 130 -1.63 -4.25 0.72
N GLY A 131 -2.48 -3.38 0.16
CA GLY A 131 -3.83 -3.11 0.64
C GLY A 131 -3.98 -1.72 1.28
N ASN A 132 -5.24 -1.31 1.45
CA ASN A 132 -5.63 0.03 1.89
C ASN A 132 -6.37 0.02 3.24
N SER A 133 -6.08 -0.96 4.09
CA SER A 133 -6.77 -1.18 5.38
C SER A 133 -5.92 -0.81 6.60
N GLY A 134 -4.83 -0.06 6.41
CA GLY A 134 -4.04 0.51 7.50
C GLY A 134 -4.80 1.58 8.29
N PRO A 135 -4.21 2.13 9.37
CA PRO A 135 -2.82 1.96 9.78
C PRO A 135 -2.60 0.84 10.81
N GLN A 136 -3.64 0.08 11.16
CA GLN A 136 -3.54 -0.96 12.18
C GLN A 136 -2.56 -2.08 11.78
N PRO A 137 -1.85 -2.68 12.74
CA PRO A 137 -0.98 -3.83 12.48
C PRO A 137 -1.71 -5.00 11.82
N SER A 138 -0.96 -5.83 11.08
CA SER A 138 -1.45 -7.07 10.45
C SER A 138 -2.62 -6.88 9.47
N THR A 139 -2.64 -5.75 8.76
CA THR A 139 -3.67 -5.41 7.76
C THR A 139 -3.20 -5.65 6.32
N ALA A 140 -1.93 -6.02 6.13
CA ALA A 140 -1.36 -6.32 4.82
C ALA A 140 -1.95 -7.59 4.20
N THR A 141 -2.07 -7.56 2.88
CA THR A 141 -2.51 -8.66 2.01
C THR A 141 -1.40 -9.03 1.04
N ASN A 142 -1.62 -10.02 0.17
CA ASN A 142 -0.60 -10.50 -0.80
C ASN A 142 0.70 -10.89 -0.09
N LEU A 143 0.59 -11.77 0.92
CA LEU A 143 1.64 -12.01 1.91
C LEU A 143 2.64 -13.10 1.53
N ALA A 144 2.44 -13.79 0.39
CA ALA A 144 3.33 -14.85 -0.04
C ALA A 144 4.77 -14.33 -0.29
N PRO A 145 5.81 -15.10 0.06
CA PRO A 145 7.19 -14.64 -0.04
C PRO A 145 7.66 -14.44 -1.49
N TRP A 146 7.09 -15.16 -2.45
CA TRP A 146 7.42 -14.99 -3.88
C TRP A 146 6.77 -13.73 -4.51
N ILE A 147 5.83 -13.07 -3.83
CA ILE A 147 5.23 -11.80 -4.28
C ILE A 147 6.07 -10.62 -3.77
N LEU A 148 6.31 -9.60 -4.61
CA LEU A 148 6.83 -8.30 -4.21
C LEU A 148 5.68 -7.38 -3.78
N THR A 149 5.49 -7.22 -2.47
CA THR A 149 4.33 -6.53 -1.88
C THR A 149 4.64 -5.07 -1.56
N VAL A 150 3.84 -4.15 -2.09
CA VAL A 150 4.16 -2.72 -2.14
C VAL A 150 3.22 -1.89 -1.26
N GLY A 151 3.77 -1.23 -0.24
CA GLY A 151 3.10 -0.21 0.55
C GLY A 151 2.97 1.12 -0.19
N ALA A 152 2.20 2.07 0.36
CA ALA A 152 1.97 3.37 -0.24
C ALA A 152 2.57 4.49 0.61
N SER A 153 3.27 5.39 -0.05
CA SER A 153 3.84 6.59 0.55
C SER A 153 3.51 7.85 -0.24
N THR A 154 3.63 9.00 0.42
CA THR A 154 3.48 10.32 -0.22
C THR A 154 4.67 10.64 -1.13
N MET A 155 4.50 11.66 -1.95
CA MET A 155 5.56 12.32 -2.72
C MET A 155 5.71 13.77 -2.23
N ASP A 156 6.69 14.50 -2.74
CA ASP A 156 6.95 15.90 -2.36
C ASP A 156 6.07 16.92 -3.12
N ARG A 157 4.98 16.44 -3.72
CA ARG A 157 3.99 17.24 -4.44
C ARG A 157 2.62 17.14 -3.77
N ASP A 158 2.01 18.29 -3.50
CA ASP A 158 0.65 18.43 -2.99
C ASP A 158 -0.20 19.33 -3.91
N PHE A 159 -1.52 19.34 -3.70
CA PHE A 159 -2.47 20.26 -4.34
C PHE A 159 -3.13 21.14 -3.28
N PRO A 160 -2.51 22.27 -2.88
CA PRO A 160 -2.92 23.02 -1.71
C PRO A 160 -4.35 23.56 -1.81
N ALA A 161 -5.11 23.38 -0.74
CA ALA A 161 -6.43 23.96 -0.51
C ALA A 161 -6.53 24.36 0.96
N ASN A 162 -6.03 25.55 1.27
CA ASN A 162 -5.84 26.01 2.63
C ASN A 162 -7.13 26.59 3.20
N VAL A 163 -7.40 26.31 4.48
CA VAL A 163 -8.57 26.83 5.19
C VAL A 163 -8.09 27.84 6.22
N SER A 164 -8.44 29.11 6.03
CA SER A 164 -8.06 30.20 6.95
C SER A 164 -9.26 30.64 7.79
N PHE A 165 -9.05 30.77 9.10
CA PHE A 165 -10.08 31.14 10.07
C PHE A 165 -9.42 31.73 11.32
N ASN A 166 -9.98 32.80 11.90
CA ASN A 166 -9.51 33.38 13.17
C ASN A 166 -7.99 33.62 13.29
N GLY A 167 -7.32 33.99 12.19
CA GLY A 167 -5.87 34.17 12.16
C GLY A 167 -5.04 32.88 12.11
N ASP A 168 -5.67 31.69 12.20
CA ASP A 168 -5.05 30.39 11.93
C ASP A 168 -5.25 29.98 10.46
N THR A 169 -4.41 29.08 9.98
CA THR A 169 -4.55 28.47 8.64
C THR A 169 -4.18 27.00 8.69
N ILE A 170 -5.09 26.17 8.18
CA ILE A 170 -4.89 24.74 7.99
C ILE A 170 -4.42 24.51 6.55
N GLN A 171 -3.37 23.70 6.40
CA GLN A 171 -2.86 23.22 5.12
C GLN A 171 -3.67 21.99 4.70
N GLY A 172 -4.58 22.20 3.74
CA GLY A 172 -5.42 21.14 3.18
C GLY A 172 -5.07 20.83 1.73
N GLN A 173 -5.75 19.85 1.14
CA GLN A 173 -5.62 19.54 -0.29
C GLN A 173 -6.97 19.36 -0.99
N SER A 174 -7.01 19.63 -2.29
CA SER A 174 -8.22 19.50 -3.13
C SER A 174 -7.92 19.63 -4.61
N LEU A 175 -8.77 19.06 -5.45
CA LEU A 175 -8.86 19.37 -6.89
C LEU A 175 -10.20 20.00 -7.27
N ALA A 176 -10.80 20.79 -6.36
CA ALA A 176 -12.03 21.50 -6.66
C ALA A 176 -11.78 22.66 -7.63
N ASP A 177 -12.32 22.58 -8.85
CA ASP A 177 -12.31 23.70 -9.81
C ASP A 177 -13.25 24.85 -9.41
N SER A 178 -14.28 24.52 -8.62
CA SER A 178 -15.18 25.52 -8.06
C SER A 178 -14.43 26.26 -6.96
N THR A 179 -13.97 27.48 -7.23
CA THR A 179 -13.31 28.32 -6.24
C THR A 179 -14.26 29.37 -5.69
N LEU A 180 -14.24 29.56 -4.38
CA LEU A 180 -14.80 30.74 -3.75
C LEU A 180 -13.86 31.93 -4.05
N PRO A 181 -14.37 33.17 -4.14
CA PRO A 181 -13.52 34.33 -4.30
C PRO A 181 -12.44 34.39 -3.21
N ILE A 182 -11.19 34.62 -3.63
CA ILE A 182 -10.03 34.58 -2.75
C ILE A 182 -10.20 35.61 -1.62
N GLY A 183 -10.01 35.15 -0.38
CA GLY A 183 -10.09 35.99 0.81
C GLY A 183 -11.51 36.42 1.21
N GLN A 184 -12.56 36.01 0.49
CA GLN A 184 -13.93 36.28 0.90
C GLN A 184 -14.36 35.35 2.03
N PRO A 185 -14.66 35.85 3.24
CA PRO A 185 -15.08 35.02 4.36
C PRO A 185 -16.53 34.56 4.19
N TYR A 186 -16.78 33.30 4.55
CA TYR A 186 -18.11 32.69 4.61
C TYR A 186 -18.36 32.14 6.02
N PRO A 187 -19.62 32.09 6.48
CA PRO A 187 -19.95 31.40 7.71
C PRO A 187 -19.60 29.91 7.61
N ILE A 188 -19.02 29.37 8.68
CA ILE A 188 -18.65 27.95 8.76
C ILE A 188 -19.65 27.23 9.69
N ILE A 189 -20.03 26.00 9.38
CA ILE A 189 -20.87 25.19 10.26
C ILE A 189 -20.35 23.76 10.31
N SER A 190 -20.31 23.14 11.49
CA SER A 190 -20.01 21.70 11.56
C SER A 190 -21.19 20.89 11.04
N GLY A 191 -20.92 19.78 10.36
CA GLY A 191 -21.94 18.82 9.94
C GLY A 191 -22.86 18.42 11.10
N GLY A 192 -22.29 18.29 12.30
CA GLY A 192 -23.02 18.04 13.54
C GLY A 192 -24.12 19.06 13.82
N LYS A 193 -23.81 20.36 13.77
CA LYS A 193 -24.77 21.47 13.96
C LYS A 193 -25.71 21.66 12.76
N ALA A 194 -25.29 21.23 11.58
CA ALA A 194 -26.02 21.38 10.32
C ALA A 194 -27.14 20.34 10.11
N ASN A 195 -27.25 19.30 10.94
CA ASN A 195 -28.25 18.25 10.71
C ASN A 195 -29.71 18.71 10.83
N ALA A 196 -30.57 18.04 10.06
CA ALA A 196 -32.02 18.13 10.18
C ALA A 196 -32.51 17.56 11.53
N ALA A 197 -33.61 18.13 12.06
CA ALA A 197 -34.12 17.83 13.40
C ALA A 197 -34.53 16.37 13.63
N ASN A 198 -34.87 15.64 12.56
CA ASN A 198 -35.39 14.26 12.61
C ASN A 198 -34.32 13.18 12.36
N GLN A 199 -33.03 13.54 12.31
CA GLN A 199 -31.95 12.56 12.16
C GLN A 199 -31.70 11.82 13.49
N PRO A 200 -31.49 10.48 13.47
CA PRO A 200 -31.29 9.68 14.68
C PRO A 200 -30.27 10.33 15.61
N THR A 201 -30.65 10.46 16.89
CA THR A 201 -29.80 11.02 17.95
C THR A 201 -28.85 9.98 18.54
N GLY A 202 -28.99 8.71 18.12
CA GLY A 202 -28.33 7.55 18.70
C GLY A 202 -27.21 6.97 17.84
N ASN A 203 -26.51 6.02 18.46
CA ASN A 203 -25.28 5.38 18.04
C ASN A 203 -25.38 4.50 16.78
N SER A 204 -26.37 4.67 15.89
CA SER A 204 -26.54 3.82 14.71
C SER A 204 -26.84 4.64 13.46
N CYS A 205 -25.89 4.62 12.52
CA CYS A 205 -26.17 4.91 11.11
C CYS A 205 -26.73 3.61 10.53
N ALA A 206 -28.05 3.44 10.50
CA ALA A 206 -28.64 2.24 9.90
C ALA A 206 -28.57 2.34 8.36
N SER A 207 -27.76 1.48 7.75
CA SER A 207 -28.07 0.84 6.47
C SER A 207 -28.22 -0.67 6.74
N ASP A 208 -29.13 -1.34 6.03
CA ASP A 208 -29.67 -2.68 6.36
C ASP A 208 -28.68 -3.86 6.43
N SER A 209 -27.35 -3.68 6.28
CA SER A 209 -26.38 -4.79 6.33
C SER A 209 -25.29 -4.78 7.41
N GLN A 210 -25.07 -3.73 8.20
CA GLN A 210 -24.17 -3.78 9.37
C GLN A 210 -24.51 -2.68 10.39
N PRO A 211 -24.71 -2.98 11.70
CA PRO A 211 -24.88 -1.94 12.70
C PRO A 211 -23.54 -1.23 12.99
N ALA A 212 -23.35 -0.04 12.43
CA ALA A 212 -22.22 0.83 12.80
C ALA A 212 -22.52 1.54 14.13
N VAL A 213 -21.76 1.24 15.19
CA VAL A 213 -21.90 1.85 16.52
C VAL A 213 -21.13 3.18 16.59
N CYS A 214 -21.83 4.32 16.66
CA CYS A 214 -21.23 5.63 16.99
C CYS A 214 -21.09 5.78 18.51
N CYS A 215 -20.19 6.64 19.01
CA CYS A 215 -20.07 6.90 20.44
C CYS A 215 -21.07 7.98 20.92
N SER A 216 -21.73 7.72 22.05
CA SER A 216 -22.51 8.72 22.78
C SER A 216 -21.59 9.54 23.67
N ASP A 217 -21.59 10.86 23.50
CA ASP A 217 -21.01 11.80 24.44
C ASP A 217 -21.73 11.74 25.79
N ARG A 218 -21.06 11.20 26.81
CA ARG A 218 -21.19 11.59 28.22
C ARG A 218 -20.06 10.95 29.05
N ARG A 219 -19.04 11.77 29.35
CA ARG A 219 -18.03 11.63 30.41
C ARG A 219 -17.10 10.40 30.30
N VAL A 220 -15.87 10.62 29.83
CA VAL A 220 -14.72 9.84 30.32
C VAL A 220 -13.57 10.82 30.58
N PRO A 221 -13.10 10.96 31.83
CA PRO A 221 -11.92 11.75 32.12
C PRO A 221 -10.68 11.05 31.57
N TYR A 222 -9.71 11.86 31.13
CA TYR A 222 -8.34 11.42 30.87
C TYR A 222 -7.81 10.67 32.11
N GLU A 223 -7.38 9.42 31.92
CA GLU A 223 -6.32 8.66 32.63
C GLU A 223 -6.57 7.13 32.52
N LEU A 224 -5.55 6.41 32.03
CA LEU A 224 -5.28 4.96 32.12
C LEU A 224 -6.06 3.90 31.28
N ASN A 225 -5.24 3.05 30.65
CA ASN A 225 -5.43 1.70 30.10
C ASN A 225 -5.95 1.53 28.66
N VAL A 226 -4.97 1.45 27.75
CA VAL A 226 -5.01 0.94 26.38
C VAL A 226 -5.09 -0.60 26.42
N LEU A 227 -6.29 -1.17 26.37
CA LEU A 227 -6.55 -2.54 25.88
C LEU A 227 -8.08 -2.74 25.82
N LEU A 228 -8.60 -3.10 24.64
CA LEU A 228 -9.97 -3.59 24.36
C LEU A 228 -11.12 -2.55 24.35
N VAL A 229 -11.05 -1.50 23.52
CA VAL A 229 -12.26 -0.77 23.08
C VAL A 229 -12.32 -0.82 21.54
N PRO A 230 -13.42 -1.28 20.90
CA PRO A 230 -13.57 -1.15 19.46
C PRO A 230 -13.51 0.33 19.10
N ALA A 231 -12.75 0.70 18.07
CA ALA A 231 -12.62 2.08 17.62
C ALA A 231 -14.01 2.71 17.39
N CYS A 232 -14.37 3.70 18.20
CA CYS A 232 -15.65 4.39 18.05
C CYS A 232 -15.62 5.29 16.81
N LEU A 233 -16.59 5.12 15.92
CA LEU A 233 -16.78 5.95 14.73
C LEU A 233 -17.17 7.41 15.12
N PRO A 234 -16.85 8.41 14.28
CA PRO A 234 -17.38 9.76 14.44
C PRO A 234 -18.91 9.71 14.55
N ALA A 235 -19.52 10.57 15.38
CA ALA A 235 -20.97 10.66 15.45
C ALA A 235 -21.55 10.82 14.04
N CYS A 236 -22.49 9.95 13.62
CA CYS A 236 -23.16 9.96 12.31
C CYS A 236 -23.49 11.36 11.76
N ARG A 237 -23.85 12.24 12.69
CA ARG A 237 -24.15 13.65 12.51
C ARG A 237 -23.05 14.47 11.80
N SER A 238 -21.77 14.14 11.95
CA SER A 238 -20.68 14.88 11.29
C SER A 238 -20.32 14.34 9.91
N LEU A 239 -20.91 13.23 9.48
CA LEU A 239 -20.54 12.55 8.24
C LEU A 239 -21.14 13.18 6.98
N CYS A 240 -22.14 14.08 7.10
CA CYS A 240 -22.80 14.68 5.94
C CYS A 240 -23.33 13.60 4.97
N LEU A 241 -24.14 12.69 5.51
CA LEU A 241 -24.77 11.60 4.74
C LEU A 241 -25.89 12.16 3.85
N PRO A 242 -26.26 11.45 2.77
CA PRO A 242 -27.42 11.82 1.96
C PRO A 242 -28.64 12.14 2.83
N SER A 243 -29.30 13.26 2.53
CA SER A 243 -30.48 13.75 3.26
C SER A 243 -30.29 14.05 4.76
N SER A 244 -29.04 14.14 5.26
CA SER A 244 -28.79 14.40 6.68
C SER A 244 -28.79 15.90 7.05
N LEU A 245 -28.45 16.77 6.08
CA LEU A 245 -28.26 18.20 6.31
C LEU A 245 -29.56 19.00 6.16
N ASP A 246 -29.75 19.99 7.03
CA ASP A 246 -30.85 20.95 6.96
C ASP A 246 -30.51 22.12 6.02
N PRO A 247 -31.21 22.28 4.87
CA PRO A 247 -30.92 23.35 3.92
C PRO A 247 -31.01 24.76 4.54
N ALA A 248 -31.89 24.98 5.51
CA ALA A 248 -32.03 26.28 6.17
C ALA A 248 -30.79 26.65 7.00
N LYS A 249 -30.08 25.65 7.54
CA LYS A 249 -28.86 25.85 8.33
C LYS A 249 -27.61 25.97 7.46
N VAL A 250 -27.61 25.33 6.29
CA VAL A 250 -26.44 25.15 5.41
C VAL A 250 -26.32 26.19 4.31
N LYS A 251 -27.45 26.75 3.84
CA LYS A 251 -27.47 27.70 2.71
C LYS A 251 -26.44 28.82 2.87
N GLY A 252 -25.54 28.96 1.90
CA GLY A 252 -24.52 30.03 1.88
C GLY A 252 -23.30 29.79 2.78
N LYS A 253 -23.15 28.60 3.38
CA LYS A 253 -22.08 28.31 4.36
C LYS A 253 -21.06 27.30 3.86
N ILE A 254 -19.88 27.32 4.48
CA ILE A 254 -18.89 26.25 4.39
C ILE A 254 -19.21 25.20 5.44
N VAL A 255 -19.37 23.93 5.05
CA VAL A 255 -19.72 22.84 5.97
C VAL A 255 -18.50 21.99 6.30
N VAL A 256 -18.24 21.77 7.59
CA VAL A 256 -17.16 20.88 8.05
C VAL A 256 -17.70 19.47 8.25
N CYS A 257 -17.33 18.55 7.36
CA CYS A 257 -17.71 17.15 7.39
C CYS A 257 -16.53 16.30 7.86
N VAL A 258 -16.78 15.18 8.53
CA VAL A 258 -15.75 14.23 8.96
C VAL A 258 -15.73 13.04 8.01
N ARG A 259 -14.52 12.54 7.71
CA ARG A 259 -14.30 11.31 6.96
C ARG A 259 -14.97 10.13 7.65
N GLY A 260 -15.42 9.14 6.88
CA GLY A 260 -16.09 7.97 7.43
C GLY A 260 -16.60 7.05 6.33
N VAL A 261 -17.76 6.44 6.57
CA VAL A 261 -18.28 5.30 5.77
C VAL A 261 -18.63 5.63 4.32
N ASN A 262 -19.04 6.87 4.04
CA ASN A 262 -19.44 7.29 2.70
C ASN A 262 -18.34 8.10 2.00
N ALA A 263 -18.39 8.17 0.66
CA ALA A 263 -17.30 8.69 -0.14
C ALA A 263 -16.99 10.17 0.13
N ARG A 264 -15.70 10.52 0.08
CA ARG A 264 -15.19 11.86 0.36
C ARG A 264 -15.82 12.92 -0.57
N ALA A 265 -15.92 12.61 -1.86
CA ALA A 265 -16.56 13.49 -2.84
C ALA A 265 -18.09 13.58 -2.70
N GLU A 266 -18.74 12.50 -2.27
CA GLU A 266 -20.21 12.46 -2.06
C GLU A 266 -20.65 13.42 -0.95
N LYS A 267 -19.87 13.53 0.14
CA LYS A 267 -20.11 14.53 1.20
C LYS A 267 -20.20 15.94 0.63
N GLY A 268 -19.33 16.27 -0.33
CA GLY A 268 -19.38 17.53 -1.05
C GLY A 268 -20.70 17.67 -1.79
N PHE A 269 -21.11 16.67 -2.56
CA PHE A 269 -22.39 16.70 -3.26
C PHE A 269 -23.59 16.92 -2.32
N VAL A 270 -23.63 16.26 -1.17
CA VAL A 270 -24.66 16.47 -0.13
C VAL A 270 -24.67 17.92 0.37
N VAL A 271 -23.50 18.49 0.65
CA VAL A 271 -23.36 19.90 1.05
C VAL A 271 -23.88 20.84 -0.04
N LYS A 272 -23.56 20.57 -1.31
CA LYS A 272 -24.05 21.36 -2.46
C LYS A 272 -25.56 21.29 -2.57
N GLN A 273 -26.15 20.09 -2.46
CA GLN A 273 -27.60 19.90 -2.51
C GLN A 273 -28.34 20.66 -1.41
N ALA A 274 -27.75 20.74 -0.21
CA ALA A 274 -28.30 21.52 0.90
C ALA A 274 -28.06 23.05 0.77
N GLY A 275 -27.47 23.52 -0.33
CA GLY A 275 -27.22 24.94 -0.62
C GLY A 275 -25.92 25.49 -0.02
N GLY A 276 -25.02 24.62 0.45
CA GLY A 276 -23.70 25.01 0.94
C GLY A 276 -22.78 25.46 -0.20
N VAL A 277 -21.86 26.37 0.10
CA VAL A 277 -20.95 26.97 -0.89
C VAL A 277 -19.55 26.36 -0.85
N GLY A 278 -19.20 25.71 0.26
CA GLY A 278 -17.89 25.10 0.48
C GLY A 278 -17.95 23.91 1.43
N MET A 279 -16.93 23.05 1.41
CA MET A 279 -16.78 21.94 2.34
C MET A 279 -15.35 21.85 2.87
N VAL A 280 -15.21 21.68 4.18
CA VAL A 280 -13.94 21.20 4.76
C VAL A 280 -14.14 19.75 5.16
N LEU A 281 -13.37 18.84 4.57
CA LEU A 281 -13.35 17.44 4.93
C LEU A 281 -12.24 17.21 5.96
N CYS A 282 -12.62 16.77 7.15
CA CYS A 282 -11.71 16.48 8.23
C CYS A 282 -11.46 14.99 8.39
N ASN A 283 -10.20 14.58 8.45
CA ASN A 283 -9.85 13.24 8.94
C ASN A 283 -10.28 13.07 10.40
N ASP A 284 -10.59 11.82 10.75
CA ASP A 284 -10.76 11.38 12.12
C ASP A 284 -9.43 10.82 12.67
N ALA A 285 -9.42 10.47 13.96
CA ALA A 285 -8.24 9.91 14.60
C ALA A 285 -7.74 8.61 13.92
N SER A 286 -8.64 7.81 13.35
CA SER A 286 -8.29 6.55 12.67
C SER A 286 -7.59 6.75 11.33
N THR A 287 -7.80 7.90 10.70
CA THR A 287 -7.26 8.24 9.38
C THR A 287 -6.10 9.22 9.43
N GLY A 288 -5.76 9.72 10.63
CA GLY A 288 -4.51 10.42 10.94
C GLY A 288 -4.25 11.64 10.07
N ASP A 289 -2.96 11.88 9.78
CA ASP A 289 -2.54 13.08 9.05
C ASP A 289 -2.28 12.86 7.56
N THR A 290 -2.70 11.72 7.00
CA THR A 290 -2.66 11.52 5.55
C THR A 290 -3.81 12.24 4.86
N VAL A 291 -3.47 13.27 4.10
CA VAL A 291 -4.39 14.03 3.26
C VAL A 291 -4.23 13.57 1.81
N VAL A 292 -5.34 13.55 1.06
CA VAL A 292 -5.35 13.22 -0.37
C VAL A 292 -6.08 14.31 -1.13
N ALA A 293 -5.61 14.60 -2.34
CA ALA A 293 -6.27 15.51 -3.26
C ALA A 293 -7.31 14.73 -4.06
N ASP A 294 -8.59 14.99 -3.81
CA ASP A 294 -9.70 14.43 -4.58
C ASP A 294 -10.38 15.50 -5.42
N ALA A 295 -11.01 15.08 -6.52
CA ALA A 295 -11.96 15.92 -7.23
C ALA A 295 -13.21 16.14 -6.35
N HIS A 296 -13.72 17.37 -6.35
CA HIS A 296 -14.99 17.73 -5.69
C HIS A 296 -15.88 18.52 -6.66
N VAL A 297 -17.17 18.59 -6.34
CA VAL A 297 -18.21 19.30 -7.14
C VAL A 297 -18.50 20.72 -6.66
N LEU A 298 -17.79 21.16 -5.62
CA LEU A 298 -17.84 22.48 -4.99
C LEU A 298 -16.48 22.76 -4.33
N ALA A 299 -16.23 24.00 -3.90
CA ALA A 299 -15.00 24.39 -3.19
C ALA A 299 -14.75 23.51 -1.95
N ALA A 300 -13.71 22.69 -1.99
CA ALA A 300 -13.42 21.75 -0.91
C ALA A 300 -11.97 21.85 -0.44
N ALA A 301 -11.73 21.50 0.81
CA ALA A 301 -10.41 21.30 1.38
C ALA A 301 -10.41 20.06 2.28
N HIS A 302 -9.51 19.11 2.02
CA HIS A 302 -9.29 17.95 2.86
C HIS A 302 -8.15 18.23 3.85
N CYS A 303 -8.39 18.01 5.13
CA CYS A 303 -7.50 18.43 6.21
C CYS A 303 -7.17 17.25 7.14
N SER A 304 -5.95 17.26 7.68
CA SER A 304 -5.48 16.24 8.62
C SER A 304 -6.23 16.27 9.96
N TYR A 305 -6.19 15.16 10.71
CA TYR A 305 -6.84 15.08 12.02
C TYR A 305 -6.27 16.13 12.98
N SER A 306 -4.94 16.22 13.10
CA SER A 306 -4.24 17.18 13.98
C SER A 306 -4.61 18.64 13.70
N GLN A 307 -4.85 18.96 12.43
CA GLN A 307 -5.26 20.30 12.00
C GLN A 307 -6.76 20.55 12.25
N CYS A 308 -7.60 19.56 11.98
CA CYS A 308 -9.04 19.66 12.17
C CYS A 308 -9.45 19.85 13.63
N VAL A 309 -8.69 19.35 14.59
CA VAL A 309 -8.90 19.64 16.02
C VAL A 309 -8.93 21.16 16.26
N ARG A 310 -8.03 21.94 15.63
CA ARG A 310 -7.99 23.41 15.76
C ARG A 310 -9.23 24.07 15.15
N LEU A 311 -9.68 23.58 14.00
CA LEU A 311 -10.92 24.07 13.36
C LEU A 311 -12.14 23.80 14.24
N PHE A 312 -12.29 22.58 14.77
CA PHE A 312 -13.42 22.25 15.65
C PHE A 312 -13.41 23.08 16.94
N ASN A 313 -12.24 23.34 17.53
CA ASN A 313 -12.13 24.23 18.69
C ASN A 313 -12.61 25.65 18.36
N TYR A 314 -12.25 26.19 17.19
CA TYR A 314 -12.75 27.48 16.73
C TYR A 314 -14.27 27.50 16.53
N LEU A 315 -14.86 26.47 15.93
CA LEU A 315 -16.32 26.36 15.76
C LEU A 315 -17.11 26.26 17.07
N GLN A 316 -16.42 25.95 18.18
CA GLN A 316 -16.98 25.93 19.53
C GLN A 316 -16.74 27.24 20.29
N SER A 317 -15.71 28.02 19.92
CA SER A 317 -15.35 29.25 20.62
C SER A 317 -16.19 30.47 20.23
N THR A 318 -16.98 30.39 19.15
CA THR A 318 -17.84 31.50 18.67
C THR A 318 -19.16 30.99 18.10
N ASN A 319 -20.19 31.85 18.15
CA ASN A 319 -21.48 31.59 17.51
C ASN A 319 -21.51 31.95 16.02
N ASP A 320 -20.58 32.81 15.57
CA ASP A 320 -20.49 33.30 14.20
C ASP A 320 -19.11 32.98 13.59
N PRO A 321 -18.74 31.70 13.46
CA PRO A 321 -17.46 31.33 12.87
C PRO A 321 -17.40 31.69 11.39
N LEU A 322 -16.31 32.33 10.98
CA LEU A 322 -16.03 32.75 9.62
C LEU A 322 -14.71 32.14 9.13
N GLY A 323 -14.62 31.87 7.83
CA GLY A 323 -13.35 31.56 7.19
C GLY A 323 -13.53 31.36 5.69
N TYR A 324 -12.45 30.97 5.03
CA TYR A 324 -12.43 30.81 3.58
C TYR A 324 -11.45 29.72 3.15
N ILE A 325 -11.67 29.20 1.94
CA ILE A 325 -10.83 28.20 1.31
C ILE A 325 -10.03 28.87 0.20
N ASN A 326 -8.71 28.72 0.21
CA ASN A 326 -7.81 29.20 -0.83
C ASN A 326 -7.10 28.01 -1.48
N ALA A 327 -7.46 27.69 -2.72
CA ALA A 327 -6.88 26.60 -3.49
C ALA A 327 -5.89 27.14 -4.51
N THR A 328 -4.76 26.45 -4.65
CA THR A 328 -3.75 26.73 -5.67
C THR A 328 -3.44 25.47 -6.46
N ASP A 329 -2.80 25.63 -7.62
CA ASP A 329 -2.25 24.49 -8.36
C ASP A 329 -1.11 23.81 -7.56
N ALA A 330 -0.59 22.72 -8.11
CA ALA A 330 0.40 21.86 -7.50
C ALA A 330 1.60 22.62 -6.94
N SER A 331 1.98 22.28 -5.71
CA SER A 331 3.20 22.74 -5.07
C SER A 331 4.20 21.59 -4.95
N PHE A 332 5.49 21.90 -5.04
CA PHE A 332 6.58 20.91 -4.98
C PHE A 332 7.55 21.23 -3.83
N GLY A 333 8.32 20.22 -3.40
CA GLY A 333 9.28 20.34 -2.32
C GLY A 333 8.64 20.25 -0.92
N VAL A 334 7.47 19.60 -0.81
CA VAL A 334 6.82 19.33 0.47
C VAL A 334 7.72 18.45 1.34
N LYS A 335 7.85 18.82 2.62
CA LYS A 335 8.68 18.10 3.60
C LYS A 335 7.90 17.73 4.87
N PRO A 336 8.17 16.56 5.47
CA PRO A 336 8.96 15.47 4.90
C PRO A 336 8.17 14.69 3.84
N ALA A 337 8.87 14.22 2.80
CA ALA A 337 8.38 13.24 1.85
C ALA A 337 9.50 12.22 1.53
N PRO A 338 9.19 10.92 1.45
CA PRO A 338 7.88 10.32 1.69
C PRO A 338 7.49 10.26 3.18
N LYS A 339 6.17 10.27 3.45
CA LYS A 339 5.52 9.72 4.64
C LYS A 339 4.72 8.49 4.27
N ILE A 340 4.54 7.53 5.19
CA ILE A 340 3.67 6.38 4.97
C ILE A 340 2.22 6.81 5.07
N ALA A 341 1.42 6.44 4.07
CA ALA A 341 0.00 6.75 4.05
C ALA A 341 -0.74 5.98 5.15
N ALA A 342 -1.67 6.64 5.83
CA ALA A 342 -2.50 6.05 6.88
C ALA A 342 -3.20 4.78 6.39
N PHE A 343 -3.79 4.86 5.19
CA PHE A 343 -4.49 3.72 4.59
C PHE A 343 -3.55 2.57 4.20
N SER A 344 -2.24 2.80 4.02
CA SER A 344 -1.33 1.74 3.58
C SER A 344 -1.33 0.63 4.62
N SER A 345 -1.78 -0.55 4.23
CA SER A 345 -1.82 -1.72 5.10
C SER A 345 -0.44 -2.04 5.68
N ARG A 346 -0.42 -2.51 6.93
CA ARG A 346 0.79 -2.75 7.72
C ARG A 346 1.06 -4.22 7.97
N GLY A 347 2.33 -4.56 8.13
CA GLY A 347 2.73 -5.82 8.74
C GLY A 347 2.38 -5.90 10.23
N PRO A 348 2.76 -6.99 10.93
CA PRO A 348 3.48 -8.16 10.40
C PRO A 348 2.67 -8.99 9.41
N ASN A 349 3.34 -9.92 8.72
CA ASN A 349 2.68 -10.92 7.90
C ASN A 349 1.83 -11.83 8.80
N ALA A 350 0.51 -11.82 8.60
CA ALA A 350 -0.45 -12.56 9.42
C ALA A 350 -0.42 -14.08 9.20
N ILE A 351 0.18 -14.57 8.11
CA ILE A 351 0.29 -16.01 7.79
C ILE A 351 1.64 -16.57 8.25
N THR A 352 2.73 -15.88 7.90
CA THR A 352 4.08 -16.29 8.28
C THR A 352 4.86 -15.07 8.80
N PRO A 353 4.75 -14.74 10.10
CA PRO A 353 5.40 -13.56 10.68
C PRO A 353 6.93 -13.53 10.56
N GLN A 354 7.56 -14.67 10.25
CA GLN A 354 8.98 -14.83 9.90
C GLN A 354 9.37 -14.17 8.56
N ILE A 355 8.38 -13.82 7.73
CA ILE A 355 8.56 -13.10 6.48
C ILE A 355 8.01 -11.68 6.66
N LEU A 356 8.90 -10.68 6.63
CA LEU A 356 8.52 -9.27 6.74
C LEU A 356 7.61 -8.86 5.57
N LYS A 357 6.53 -8.14 5.88
CA LYS A 357 5.66 -7.46 4.91
C LYS A 357 5.25 -6.07 5.42
N PRO A 358 4.99 -5.08 4.52
CA PRO A 358 5.24 -5.14 3.08
C PRO A 358 6.74 -5.26 2.78
N ASP A 359 7.11 -5.49 1.51
CA ASP A 359 8.53 -5.64 1.13
C ASP A 359 9.20 -4.28 0.88
N ILE A 360 8.44 -3.34 0.33
CA ILE A 360 8.92 -2.02 -0.11
C ILE A 360 7.77 -1.01 -0.03
N THR A 361 8.06 0.29 -0.03
CA THR A 361 7.07 1.34 -0.31
C THR A 361 7.43 2.16 -1.54
N ALA A 362 6.41 2.67 -2.24
CA ALA A 362 6.57 3.53 -3.41
C ALA A 362 5.47 4.61 -3.42
N PRO A 363 5.56 5.63 -4.29
CA PRO A 363 4.55 6.68 -4.37
C PRO A 363 3.16 6.10 -4.68
N GLY A 364 2.21 6.35 -3.79
CA GLY A 364 0.84 5.84 -3.91
C GLY A 364 -0.23 6.83 -3.47
N VAL A 365 0.14 8.06 -3.17
CA VAL A 365 -0.78 9.14 -2.78
C VAL A 365 -0.80 10.20 -3.86
N SER A 366 -1.99 10.61 -4.29
CA SER A 366 -2.20 11.70 -5.23
C SER A 366 -1.44 11.50 -6.57
N VAL A 367 -1.49 10.29 -7.13
CA VAL A 367 -0.80 9.91 -8.37
C VAL A 367 -1.65 10.28 -9.59
N ILE A 368 -1.07 11.02 -10.53
CA ILE A 368 -1.71 11.37 -11.82
C ILE A 368 -1.33 10.31 -12.86
N ALA A 369 -2.33 9.71 -13.50
CA ALA A 369 -2.13 8.79 -14.61
C ALA A 369 -3.33 8.82 -15.57
N ALA A 370 -3.24 8.07 -16.68
CA ALA A 370 -4.32 8.03 -17.66
C ALA A 370 -5.60 7.44 -17.05
N TYR A 371 -6.75 7.86 -17.55
CA TYR A 371 -8.04 7.42 -17.05
C TYR A 371 -8.95 7.06 -18.22
N SER A 372 -9.85 6.09 -18.01
CA SER A 372 -10.62 5.51 -19.11
C SER A 372 -11.62 6.49 -19.75
N GLY A 373 -11.99 7.55 -19.04
CA GLY A 373 -13.08 8.45 -19.44
C GLY A 373 -14.47 7.79 -19.43
N ALA A 374 -14.59 6.56 -18.91
CA ALA A 374 -15.88 5.87 -18.79
C ALA A 374 -16.69 6.38 -17.58
N VAL A 375 -16.00 6.62 -16.47
CA VAL A 375 -16.58 7.16 -15.23
C VAL A 375 -16.05 8.56 -14.93
N SER A 376 -16.71 9.21 -13.99
CA SER A 376 -16.38 10.55 -13.55
C SER A 376 -15.09 10.60 -12.73
N PRO A 377 -14.41 11.76 -12.63
CA PRO A 377 -13.21 11.89 -11.81
C PRO A 377 -13.47 11.66 -10.31
N THR A 378 -14.73 11.77 -9.87
CA THR A 378 -15.16 11.45 -8.50
C THR A 378 -15.60 9.99 -8.32
N GLU A 379 -15.67 9.21 -9.40
CA GLU A 379 -16.26 7.86 -9.47
C GLU A 379 -17.75 7.81 -9.09
N LEU A 380 -18.42 8.96 -9.00
CA LEU A 380 -19.81 9.06 -8.57
C LEU A 380 -20.75 9.31 -9.75
N PRO A 381 -21.95 8.67 -9.79
CA PRO A 381 -22.88 8.80 -10.92
C PRO A 381 -23.40 10.21 -11.17
N PHE A 382 -23.42 11.08 -10.16
CA PHE A 382 -23.93 12.46 -10.29
C PHE A 382 -22.95 13.42 -10.96
N ASP A 383 -21.70 13.00 -11.21
CA ASP A 383 -20.66 13.84 -11.79
C ASP A 383 -20.51 13.51 -13.28
N ASP A 384 -20.93 14.45 -14.13
CA ASP A 384 -20.93 14.27 -15.58
C ASP A 384 -19.56 14.56 -16.22
N ARG A 385 -18.58 15.08 -15.46
CA ARG A 385 -17.24 15.36 -15.98
C ARG A 385 -16.58 14.06 -16.45
N ARG A 386 -15.81 14.12 -17.54
CA ARG A 386 -14.94 13.04 -18.01
C ARG A 386 -13.56 13.59 -18.29
N VAL A 387 -12.55 12.88 -17.80
CA VAL A 387 -11.15 13.32 -17.87
C VAL A 387 -10.27 12.22 -18.47
N PRO A 388 -9.30 12.57 -19.34
CA PRO A 388 -8.33 11.61 -19.87
C PRO A 388 -7.23 11.26 -18.87
N TYR A 389 -7.04 12.10 -17.84
CA TYR A 389 -6.12 11.89 -16.73
C TYR A 389 -6.83 12.19 -15.42
N ASN A 390 -6.61 11.33 -14.43
CA ASN A 390 -7.18 11.51 -13.10
C ASN A 390 -6.13 11.30 -12.02
N ILE A 391 -6.44 11.78 -10.83
CA ILE A 391 -5.64 11.55 -9.63
C ILE A 391 -6.24 10.40 -8.82
N MET A 392 -5.41 9.49 -8.33
CA MET A 392 -5.87 8.40 -7.46
C MET A 392 -4.86 8.16 -6.34
N SER A 393 -5.35 7.65 -5.21
CA SER A 393 -4.54 7.27 -4.05
C SER A 393 -4.84 5.84 -3.63
N GLY A 394 -3.80 5.06 -3.36
CA GLY A 394 -3.88 3.67 -2.93
C GLY A 394 -2.57 2.94 -3.12
N THR A 395 -2.41 1.80 -2.44
CA THR A 395 -1.35 0.83 -2.77
C THR A 395 -1.47 0.29 -4.20
N SER A 396 -2.67 0.37 -4.79
CA SER A 396 -2.89 0.17 -6.23
C SER A 396 -2.08 1.12 -7.11
N MET A 397 -1.74 2.32 -6.65
CA MET A 397 -0.94 3.27 -7.44
C MET A 397 0.56 3.09 -7.18
N SER A 398 0.96 2.58 -6.01
CA SER A 398 2.36 2.28 -5.71
C SER A 398 2.87 0.98 -6.34
N CYS A 399 2.02 -0.05 -6.41
CA CYS A 399 2.29 -1.30 -7.11
C CYS A 399 2.85 -1.12 -8.54
N PRO A 400 2.19 -0.37 -9.44
CA PRO A 400 2.65 -0.20 -10.83
C PRO A 400 3.94 0.62 -10.95
N HIS A 401 4.26 1.51 -10.00
CA HIS A 401 5.58 2.17 -9.98
C HIS A 401 6.70 1.12 -9.85
N VAL A 402 6.54 0.19 -8.90
CA VAL A 402 7.51 -0.90 -8.69
C VAL A 402 7.53 -1.86 -9.88
N ALA A 403 6.38 -2.15 -10.50
CA ALA A 403 6.34 -2.96 -11.73
C ALA A 403 7.08 -2.29 -12.91
N GLY A 404 7.00 -0.97 -13.04
CA GLY A 404 7.80 -0.22 -14.01
C GLY A 404 9.31 -0.36 -13.77
N ILE A 405 9.74 -0.27 -12.50
CA ILE A 405 11.15 -0.47 -12.11
C ILE A 405 11.61 -1.89 -12.42
N VAL A 406 10.78 -2.90 -12.18
CA VAL A 406 11.03 -4.29 -12.58
C VAL A 406 11.24 -4.37 -14.10
N GLY A 407 10.43 -3.68 -14.91
CA GLY A 407 10.60 -3.62 -16.36
C GLY A 407 11.95 -3.02 -16.79
N LEU A 408 12.39 -1.95 -16.12
CA LEU A 408 13.72 -1.35 -16.36
C LEU A 408 14.85 -2.31 -15.99
N LEU A 409 14.74 -2.97 -14.83
CA LEU A 409 15.74 -3.95 -14.37
C LEU A 409 15.82 -5.15 -15.30
N LYS A 410 14.68 -5.66 -15.78
CA LYS A 410 14.65 -6.78 -16.73
C LYS A 410 15.25 -6.41 -18.09
N THR A 411 15.14 -5.14 -18.50
CA THR A 411 15.81 -4.63 -19.71
C THR A 411 17.33 -4.65 -19.56
N LYS A 412 17.85 -4.21 -18.40
CA LYS A 412 19.30 -4.22 -18.12
C LYS A 412 19.84 -5.63 -17.84
N TYR A 413 19.06 -6.45 -17.15
CA TYR A 413 19.42 -7.79 -16.69
C TYR A 413 18.38 -8.85 -17.09
N PRO A 414 18.32 -9.24 -18.38
CA PRO A 414 17.30 -10.17 -18.87
C PRO A 414 17.33 -11.54 -18.17
N ALA A 415 18.51 -11.99 -17.75
CA ALA A 415 18.71 -13.29 -17.12
C ALA A 415 18.46 -13.32 -15.59
N TRP A 416 18.22 -12.16 -14.95
CA TRP A 416 17.95 -12.16 -13.51
C TRP A 416 16.64 -12.86 -13.18
N SER A 417 16.67 -13.64 -12.09
CA SER A 417 15.50 -14.28 -11.51
C SER A 417 14.56 -13.22 -10.90
N PRO A 418 13.26 -13.53 -10.73
CA PRO A 418 12.36 -12.66 -9.99
C PRO A 418 12.86 -12.31 -8.58
N ALA A 419 13.52 -13.25 -7.90
CA ALA A 419 14.09 -13.05 -6.57
C ALA A 419 15.28 -12.08 -6.58
N MET A 420 16.17 -12.17 -7.59
CA MET A 420 17.28 -11.20 -7.74
C MET A 420 16.76 -9.78 -7.99
N ILE A 421 15.76 -9.61 -8.85
CA ILE A 421 15.14 -8.31 -9.12
C ILE A 421 14.49 -7.75 -7.85
N LYS A 422 13.70 -8.58 -7.15
CA LYS A 422 13.11 -8.23 -5.86
C LYS A 422 14.17 -7.82 -4.84
N SER A 423 15.26 -8.59 -4.75
CA SER A 423 16.37 -8.28 -3.86
C SER A 423 17.00 -6.94 -4.19
N ALA A 424 17.28 -6.65 -5.46
CA ALA A 424 17.89 -5.40 -5.87
C ALA A 424 17.04 -4.19 -5.45
N ILE A 425 15.73 -4.27 -5.65
CA ILE A 425 14.76 -3.23 -5.24
C ILE A 425 14.74 -3.05 -3.72
N MET A 426 14.75 -4.15 -2.96
CA MET A 426 14.65 -4.12 -1.51
C MET A 426 15.94 -3.61 -0.87
N THR A 427 17.11 -4.10 -1.29
CA THR A 427 18.37 -3.86 -0.57
C THR A 427 18.94 -2.46 -0.79
N THR A 428 18.50 -1.77 -1.85
CA THR A 428 18.95 -0.42 -2.21
C THR A 428 17.98 0.68 -1.76
N ALA A 429 16.86 0.30 -1.13
CA ALA A 429 15.83 1.23 -0.70
C ALA A 429 16.32 2.26 0.34
N ASN A 430 15.75 3.47 0.28
CA ASN A 430 16.06 4.56 1.20
C ASN A 430 15.08 4.55 2.39
N THR A 431 15.60 4.82 3.60
CA THR A 431 14.79 4.91 4.83
C THR A 431 14.68 6.34 5.37
N THR A 432 15.10 7.31 4.56
CA THR A 432 15.12 8.74 4.90
C THR A 432 14.21 9.51 3.95
N ALA A 433 13.55 10.53 4.47
CA ALA A 433 12.80 11.51 3.70
C ALA A 433 13.72 12.60 3.13
N ASN A 434 13.14 13.47 2.30
CA ASN A 434 13.81 14.60 1.64
C ASN A 434 14.24 15.75 2.57
N ASP A 435 13.96 15.65 3.87
CA ASP A 435 14.47 16.52 4.92
C ASP A 435 15.69 15.92 5.66
N GLY A 436 16.11 14.72 5.28
CA GLY A 436 17.24 13.99 5.89
C GLY A 436 16.85 13.16 7.13
N ASN A 437 15.61 13.27 7.62
CA ASN A 437 15.13 12.50 8.76
C ASN A 437 14.63 11.12 8.33
N PRO A 438 14.48 10.16 9.26
CA PRO A 438 13.81 8.90 8.98
C PRO A 438 12.39 9.11 8.42
N ILE A 439 11.95 8.22 7.53
CA ILE A 439 10.57 8.21 7.01
C ILE A 439 9.59 8.18 8.19
N GLN A 440 8.56 9.02 8.14
CA GLN A 440 7.53 9.13 9.16
C GLN A 440 6.24 8.40 8.75
N ASP A 441 5.42 8.06 9.72
CA ASP A 441 4.06 7.57 9.51
C ASP A 441 3.00 8.70 9.55
N GLU A 442 1.72 8.33 9.53
CA GLU A 442 0.59 9.25 9.53
C GLU A 442 0.39 10.02 10.84
N THR A 443 1.13 9.69 11.90
CA THR A 443 1.11 10.40 13.18
C THR A 443 2.30 11.35 13.33
N GLY A 444 3.25 11.31 12.39
CA GLY A 444 4.53 12.02 12.47
C GLY A 444 5.61 11.24 13.26
N ALA A 445 5.30 10.06 13.79
CA ALA A 445 6.27 9.18 14.41
C ALA A 445 7.19 8.55 13.35
N VAL A 446 8.36 8.05 13.78
CA VAL A 446 9.27 7.33 12.89
C VAL A 446 8.60 6.03 12.43
N ALA A 447 8.45 5.88 11.12
CA ALA A 447 7.85 4.68 10.54
C ALA A 447 8.75 3.45 10.77
N THR A 448 8.10 2.29 10.85
CA THR A 448 8.78 1.01 11.03
C THR A 448 8.83 0.22 9.72
N PRO A 449 9.67 -0.83 9.63
CA PRO A 449 9.63 -1.80 8.55
C PRO A 449 8.25 -2.42 8.29
N PHE A 450 7.31 -2.43 9.25
CA PHE A 450 5.93 -2.87 8.98
C PHE A 450 5.10 -1.85 8.17
N GLY A 451 5.56 -0.61 8.03
CA GLY A 451 4.97 0.39 7.15
C GLY A 451 5.65 0.47 5.78
N TYR A 452 6.98 0.40 5.73
CA TYR A 452 7.76 0.61 4.49
C TYR A 452 8.54 -0.60 3.97
N GLY A 453 8.53 -1.74 4.67
CA GLY A 453 9.38 -2.89 4.34
C GLY A 453 10.86 -2.56 4.45
N SER A 454 11.59 -2.67 3.34
CA SER A 454 12.99 -2.27 3.27
C SER A 454 13.21 -0.76 3.14
N GLY A 455 12.21 0.01 2.69
CA GLY A 455 12.28 1.46 2.54
C GLY A 455 11.48 1.97 1.35
N HIS A 456 11.64 3.26 1.04
CA HIS A 456 11.16 3.85 -0.21
C HIS A 456 12.06 3.46 -1.37
N VAL A 457 11.45 3.07 -2.48
CA VAL A 457 12.17 2.55 -3.64
C VAL A 457 13.14 3.57 -4.24
N ASP A 458 14.33 3.11 -4.64
CA ASP A 458 15.36 3.89 -5.33
C ASP A 458 15.72 3.18 -6.66
N PRO A 459 15.08 3.56 -7.78
CA PRO A 459 15.29 2.90 -9.07
C PRO A 459 16.75 2.98 -9.53
N VAL A 460 17.43 4.10 -9.27
CA VAL A 460 18.79 4.34 -9.76
C VAL A 460 19.77 3.43 -9.03
N LYS A 461 19.68 3.32 -7.70
CA LYS A 461 20.53 2.39 -6.96
C LYS A 461 20.19 0.92 -7.24
N ALA A 462 18.91 0.59 -7.45
CA ALA A 462 18.51 -0.77 -7.80
C ALA A 462 19.13 -1.27 -9.13
N LEU A 463 19.54 -0.37 -10.03
CA LEU A 463 20.25 -0.73 -11.26
C LEU A 463 21.64 -1.31 -11.00
N ASP A 464 22.26 -1.06 -9.85
CA ASP A 464 23.56 -1.63 -9.50
C ASP A 464 23.62 -1.92 -8.00
N PRO A 465 22.99 -3.03 -7.55
CA PRO A 465 22.88 -3.33 -6.13
C PRO A 465 24.18 -3.91 -5.53
N GLY A 466 25.16 -4.29 -6.36
CA GLY A 466 26.37 -5.00 -5.96
C GLY A 466 26.12 -6.47 -5.60
N LEU A 467 25.33 -6.71 -4.55
CA LEU A 467 24.93 -8.06 -4.13
C LEU A 467 23.40 -8.23 -4.10
N VAL A 468 22.94 -9.45 -4.34
CA VAL A 468 21.53 -9.84 -4.27
C VAL A 468 21.35 -11.13 -3.47
N TYR A 469 20.17 -11.27 -2.86
CA TYR A 469 19.67 -12.52 -2.28
C TYR A 469 18.90 -13.27 -3.37
N ASP A 470 19.54 -14.27 -3.99
CA ASP A 470 18.88 -15.14 -4.96
C ASP A 470 18.12 -16.26 -4.21
N THR A 471 16.83 -16.39 -4.50
CA THR A 471 15.96 -17.43 -3.94
C THR A 471 15.58 -18.41 -5.04
N THR A 472 15.89 -19.68 -4.85
CA THR A 472 15.61 -20.74 -5.83
C THR A 472 14.25 -21.37 -5.58
N LEU A 473 13.74 -22.12 -6.56
CA LEU A 473 12.54 -22.93 -6.39
C LEU A 473 12.66 -23.91 -5.21
N LEU A 474 13.84 -24.50 -5.03
CA LEU A 474 14.13 -25.40 -3.90
C LEU A 474 14.03 -24.68 -2.55
N ASP A 475 14.47 -23.43 -2.47
CA ASP A 475 14.34 -22.62 -1.25
C ASP A 475 12.85 -22.38 -0.91
N TYR A 476 12.00 -22.11 -1.91
CA TYR A 476 10.56 -21.97 -1.69
C TYR A 476 9.89 -23.29 -1.29
N THR A 477 10.24 -24.42 -1.91
CA THR A 477 9.72 -25.74 -1.52
C THR A 477 10.10 -26.07 -0.08
N ASN A 478 11.36 -25.83 0.31
CA ASN A 478 11.81 -26.03 1.69
C ASN A 478 11.10 -25.12 2.68
N PHE A 479 10.85 -23.86 2.30
CA PHE A 479 10.03 -22.94 3.08
C PHE A 479 8.61 -23.48 3.27
N LEU A 480 7.93 -23.93 2.22
CA LEU A 480 6.58 -24.48 2.35
C LEU A 480 6.55 -25.74 3.21
N CYS A 481 7.53 -26.62 3.08
CA CYS A 481 7.69 -27.77 3.95
C CYS A 481 7.87 -27.37 5.44
N SER A 482 8.57 -26.26 5.72
CA SER A 482 8.79 -25.77 7.09
C SER A 482 7.51 -25.30 7.79
N LEU A 483 6.50 -24.87 7.02
CA LEU A 483 5.22 -24.43 7.57
C LEU A 483 4.40 -25.60 8.15
N LYS A 484 4.80 -26.85 7.87
CA LYS A 484 4.03 -28.06 8.20
C LYS A 484 2.56 -27.90 7.83
N PRO A 485 2.23 -27.56 6.56
CA PRO A 485 0.85 -27.46 6.14
C PRO A 485 0.15 -28.76 6.57
N THR A 486 -0.91 -28.62 7.36
CA THR A 486 -1.67 -29.79 7.83
C THR A 486 -2.05 -30.61 6.60
N GLN A 487 -1.91 -31.94 6.68
CA GLN A 487 -2.32 -32.88 5.64
C GLN A 487 -3.86 -32.91 5.47
N ASN A 488 -4.53 -31.76 5.54
CA ASN A 488 -5.89 -31.63 5.06
C ASN A 488 -5.82 -31.83 3.54
N PRO A 489 -6.68 -32.68 2.95
CA PRO A 489 -6.82 -32.70 1.51
C PRO A 489 -7.07 -31.26 1.10
N LEU A 490 -6.32 -30.77 0.13
CA LEU A 490 -6.63 -29.53 -0.58
C LEU A 490 -8.16 -29.48 -0.72
N PRO A 491 -8.83 -28.36 -0.40
CA PRO A 491 -10.23 -28.23 -0.80
C PRO A 491 -10.25 -28.62 -2.27
N SER A 492 -11.01 -29.68 -2.59
CA SER A 492 -11.12 -30.23 -3.93
C SER A 492 -11.12 -29.04 -4.89
N LEU A 493 -10.07 -28.92 -5.73
CA LEU A 493 -10.02 -27.89 -6.76
C LEU A 493 -11.42 -27.83 -7.34
N PRO A 494 -12.13 -26.68 -7.28
CA PRO A 494 -13.54 -26.65 -7.63
C PRO A 494 -13.69 -27.38 -8.97
N VAL A 495 -14.54 -28.41 -8.99
CA VAL A 495 -14.67 -29.34 -10.12
C VAL A 495 -14.99 -28.60 -11.42
N ASP A 496 -15.48 -27.36 -11.30
CA ASP A 496 -15.72 -26.37 -12.36
C ASP A 496 -14.45 -25.73 -12.99
N LEU A 497 -13.23 -26.01 -12.48
CA LEU A 497 -11.99 -25.63 -13.15
C LEU A 497 -11.66 -26.59 -14.32
N LEU A 498 -12.02 -27.88 -14.23
CA LEU A 498 -11.69 -28.89 -15.24
C LEU A 498 -12.07 -28.54 -16.69
N PRO A 499 -13.21 -27.88 -16.99
CA PRO A 499 -13.55 -27.43 -18.34
C PRO A 499 -12.64 -26.28 -18.84
N LEU A 500 -12.19 -25.40 -17.94
CA LEU A 500 -11.26 -24.30 -18.25
C LEU A 500 -9.83 -24.85 -18.49
N LEU A 501 -9.49 -25.94 -17.81
CA LEU A 501 -8.26 -26.70 -17.96
C LEU A 501 -8.25 -27.60 -19.21
N GLY A 502 -9.42 -27.98 -19.74
CA GLY A 502 -9.56 -28.94 -20.85
C GLY A 502 -9.21 -28.40 -22.24
N ASN A 503 -9.15 -27.08 -22.42
CA ASN A 503 -8.74 -26.41 -23.66
C ASN A 503 -7.32 -25.81 -23.60
N LEU A 504 -6.71 -25.82 -22.42
CA LEU A 504 -5.29 -25.54 -22.26
C LEU A 504 -4.55 -26.87 -22.48
N SER A 505 -3.34 -26.85 -23.02
CA SER A 505 -2.55 -28.07 -23.28
C SER A 505 -2.26 -28.81 -21.96
N GLN A 506 -1.28 -29.71 -21.89
CA GLN A 506 -1.01 -30.46 -20.65
C GLN A 506 -0.39 -29.71 -19.44
N PRO A 507 -0.18 -28.36 -19.34
CA PRO A 507 0.75 -27.81 -18.35
C PRO A 507 0.14 -27.49 -16.99
N LEU A 508 -1.17 -27.70 -16.75
CA LEU A 508 -1.76 -27.41 -15.43
C LEU A 508 -1.49 -28.50 -14.38
N VAL A 509 -1.28 -29.75 -14.80
CA VAL A 509 -0.63 -30.76 -13.94
C VAL A 509 0.84 -30.36 -13.67
N GLY A 510 1.47 -29.68 -14.64
CA GLY A 510 2.77 -28.99 -14.53
C GLY A 510 2.81 -27.83 -13.52
N LEU A 511 1.68 -27.15 -13.30
CA LEU A 511 1.53 -25.97 -12.44
C LEU A 511 1.75 -26.32 -10.95
N LEU A 512 1.36 -27.52 -10.57
CA LEU A 512 1.45 -28.04 -9.22
C LEU A 512 2.61 -29.03 -9.06
N LEU A 513 3.24 -29.48 -10.15
CA LEU A 513 4.35 -30.46 -10.17
C LEU A 513 5.60 -30.16 -9.29
N PRO A 514 5.87 -28.92 -8.82
CA PRO A 514 6.91 -28.65 -7.82
C PRO A 514 6.38 -28.53 -6.38
N LEU A 515 5.08 -28.37 -6.20
CA LEU A 515 4.39 -28.45 -4.91
C LEU A 515 3.90 -29.87 -4.63
N PHE A 516 3.68 -30.65 -5.69
CA PHE A 516 3.12 -31.99 -5.73
C PHE A 516 3.89 -32.81 -6.78
N ASP A 517 4.18 -34.07 -6.56
CA ASP A 517 4.80 -34.93 -7.55
C ASP A 517 3.82 -35.32 -8.68
N ALA A 518 4.29 -36.13 -9.64
CA ALA A 518 3.48 -36.59 -10.77
C ALA A 518 2.24 -37.41 -10.36
N ALA A 519 2.13 -37.85 -9.11
CA ALA A 519 0.96 -38.53 -8.56
C ALA A 519 -0.02 -37.56 -7.85
N GLY A 520 0.29 -36.26 -7.80
CA GLY A 520 -0.50 -35.26 -7.08
C GLY A 520 -0.26 -35.25 -5.56
N GLU A 521 0.75 -35.97 -5.08
CA GLU A 521 1.16 -35.99 -3.67
C GLU A 521 2.13 -34.85 -3.39
N PRO A 522 2.10 -34.15 -2.25
CA PRO A 522 3.04 -33.07 -1.97
C PRO A 522 4.50 -33.48 -2.26
N CYS A 523 5.26 -32.62 -2.95
CA CYS A 523 6.66 -32.87 -3.29
C CYS A 523 7.41 -33.37 -2.06
N LYS A 524 8.08 -34.52 -2.16
CA LYS A 524 8.85 -35.09 -1.05
C LYS A 524 9.93 -34.08 -0.65
N CYS A 525 9.68 -33.39 0.46
CA CYS A 525 10.63 -32.48 1.08
C CYS A 525 12.01 -33.15 1.19
N SER A 526 13.09 -32.37 1.05
CA SER A 526 14.44 -32.90 1.17
C SER A 526 14.56 -33.72 2.46
N LYS A 527 15.09 -34.95 2.39
CA LYS A 527 15.35 -35.77 3.59
C LYS A 527 16.32 -35.02 4.50
N GLY A 528 15.81 -34.42 5.57
CA GLY A 528 16.53 -33.63 6.57
C GLY A 528 15.53 -32.94 7.49
N PRO A 529 15.94 -32.37 8.64
CA PRO A 529 15.02 -31.55 9.43
C PRO A 529 14.53 -30.43 8.52
N TYR A 530 13.21 -30.37 8.32
CA TYR A 530 12.56 -29.26 7.60
C TYR A 530 13.17 -27.96 8.14
N GLY A 531 13.74 -27.14 7.26
CA GLY A 531 14.35 -25.87 7.65
C GLY A 531 13.35 -24.98 8.40
N ARG A 532 13.77 -23.84 8.92
CA ARG A 532 12.81 -22.90 9.55
C ARG A 532 12.36 -21.85 8.53
N PRO A 533 11.14 -21.30 8.63
CA PRO A 533 10.68 -20.26 7.71
C PRO A 533 11.63 -19.05 7.65
N GLU A 534 12.31 -18.74 8.76
CA GLU A 534 13.30 -17.67 8.87
C GLU A 534 14.53 -17.88 7.97
N ASP A 535 14.85 -19.12 7.60
CA ASP A 535 16.03 -19.49 6.79
C ASP A 535 15.78 -19.34 5.28
N LEU A 536 14.58 -18.99 4.84
CA LEU A 536 14.34 -18.58 3.44
C LEU A 536 15.32 -17.47 3.06
N ASN A 537 16.02 -17.62 1.94
CA ASN A 537 17.04 -16.66 1.51
C ASN A 537 16.42 -15.34 1.03
N TYR A 538 15.93 -14.54 1.97
CA TYR A 538 15.09 -13.38 1.76
C TYR A 538 15.82 -12.08 2.13
N PRO A 539 15.58 -10.94 1.43
CA PRO A 539 16.26 -9.66 1.67
C PRO A 539 15.90 -8.95 2.99
N SER A 540 15.23 -9.63 3.91
CA SER A 540 14.93 -9.17 5.26
C SER A 540 14.98 -10.33 6.24
N ILE A 541 15.11 -10.03 7.52
CA ILE A 541 15.17 -11.02 8.60
C ILE A 541 14.09 -10.67 9.62
N ALA A 542 13.14 -11.58 9.84
CA ALA A 542 12.15 -11.44 10.90
C ALA A 542 12.16 -12.67 11.81
N VAL A 543 12.23 -12.43 13.12
CA VAL A 543 12.17 -13.46 14.18
C VAL A 543 11.04 -13.06 15.14
N PRO A 544 9.81 -13.54 14.90
CA PRO A 544 8.62 -13.12 15.65
C PRO A 544 8.53 -13.71 17.07
N CYS A 545 9.38 -14.69 17.37
CA CYS A 545 9.47 -15.34 18.66
C CYS A 545 10.94 -15.70 18.93
N LEU A 546 11.66 -14.80 19.61
CA LEU A 546 13.04 -15.01 20.01
C LEU A 546 13.10 -15.43 21.49
N SER A 547 13.17 -16.73 21.74
CA SER A 547 13.37 -17.28 23.09
C SER A 547 14.87 -17.58 23.32
N GLY A 548 15.58 -16.64 23.95
CA GLY A 548 17.02 -16.76 24.23
C GLY A 548 17.90 -16.40 23.04
N SER A 549 18.00 -17.28 22.04
CA SER A 549 18.80 -17.02 20.84
C SER A 549 18.23 -17.67 19.58
N ALA A 550 18.45 -17.04 18.43
CA ALA A 550 18.15 -17.59 17.12
C ALA A 550 19.27 -17.25 16.16
N THR A 551 19.76 -18.23 15.41
CA THR A 551 20.66 -18.00 14.28
C THR A 551 19.88 -18.14 13.00
N VAL A 552 20.04 -17.26 12.02
CA VAL A 552 19.38 -17.32 10.70
C VAL A 552 20.46 -17.40 9.62
N LYS A 553 20.24 -18.22 8.60
CA LYS A 553 21.19 -18.38 7.48
C LYS A 553 20.78 -17.56 6.26
N ARG A 554 21.75 -16.96 5.59
CA ARG A 554 21.55 -16.21 4.33
C ARG A 554 22.67 -16.48 3.34
N ARG A 555 22.38 -16.25 2.05
CA ARG A 555 23.34 -16.35 0.95
C ARG A 555 23.26 -15.09 0.09
N LEU A 556 24.41 -14.52 -0.23
CA LEU A 556 24.55 -13.37 -1.12
C LEU A 556 25.24 -13.82 -2.41
N LYS A 557 24.78 -13.28 -3.53
CA LYS A 557 25.35 -13.46 -4.85
C LYS A 557 25.91 -12.13 -5.34
N ASN A 558 27.14 -12.13 -5.85
CA ASN A 558 27.71 -10.94 -6.45
C ASN A 558 27.24 -10.76 -7.89
N VAL A 559 26.63 -9.62 -8.17
CA VAL A 559 26.16 -9.22 -9.50
C VAL A 559 26.91 -8.02 -10.07
N GLY A 560 27.88 -7.50 -9.31
CA GLY A 560 28.79 -6.44 -9.72
C GLY A 560 30.21 -6.94 -9.98
N ALA A 561 31.17 -6.03 -9.85
CA ALA A 561 32.59 -6.35 -9.94
C ALA A 561 33.06 -7.21 -8.75
N PRO A 562 34.17 -7.96 -8.88
CA PRO A 562 34.80 -8.63 -7.74
C PRO A 562 35.14 -7.62 -6.64
N GLY A 563 34.90 -7.99 -5.39
CA GLY A 563 35.04 -7.04 -4.30
C GLY A 563 34.92 -7.64 -2.92
N LYS A 564 35.46 -6.91 -1.94
CA LYS A 564 35.31 -7.20 -0.53
C LYS A 564 34.16 -6.38 0.04
N TYR A 565 33.26 -7.05 0.74
CA TYR A 565 32.17 -6.45 1.49
C TYR A 565 32.38 -6.65 2.98
N ARG A 566 32.13 -5.60 3.76
CA ARG A 566 32.13 -5.63 5.23
C ARG A 566 30.72 -5.42 5.73
N VAL A 567 30.36 -6.12 6.81
CA VAL A 567 29.05 -5.97 7.44
C VAL A 567 29.07 -4.88 8.50
N LYS A 568 28.03 -4.05 8.50
CA LYS A 568 27.68 -3.15 9.60
C LYS A 568 26.30 -3.54 10.12
N VAL A 569 26.17 -3.60 11.44
CA VAL A 569 24.93 -3.98 12.11
C VAL A 569 24.40 -2.77 12.88
N THR A 570 23.09 -2.55 12.76
CA THR A 570 22.32 -1.70 13.66
C THR A 570 21.45 -2.64 14.48
N GLU A 571 21.80 -2.79 15.76
CA GLU A 571 21.14 -3.73 16.65
C GLU A 571 19.71 -3.26 16.99
N PRO A 572 18.70 -4.16 16.92
CA PRO A 572 17.40 -3.89 17.51
C PRO A 572 17.54 -3.66 19.02
N ALA A 573 16.69 -2.79 19.58
CA ALA A 573 16.71 -2.50 21.01
C ALA A 573 16.61 -3.80 21.84
N GLY A 574 17.58 -4.03 22.72
CA GLY A 574 17.65 -5.20 23.60
C GLY A 574 18.04 -6.52 22.93
N ILE A 575 18.49 -6.50 21.67
CA ILE A 575 18.91 -7.69 20.93
C ILE A 575 20.35 -7.52 20.43
N LYS A 576 21.26 -8.36 20.91
CA LYS A 576 22.62 -8.42 20.37
C LYS A 576 22.62 -9.17 19.04
N VAL A 577 23.25 -8.59 18.01
CA VAL A 577 23.27 -9.19 16.66
C VAL A 577 24.70 -9.41 16.18
N THR A 578 25.05 -10.68 15.96
CA THR A 578 26.38 -11.10 15.48
C THR A 578 26.28 -11.69 14.09
N VAL A 579 27.09 -11.21 13.14
CA VAL A 579 27.15 -11.72 11.76
C VAL A 579 28.47 -12.43 11.50
N VAL A 580 28.42 -13.66 10.97
CA VAL A 580 29.61 -14.49 10.70
C VAL A 580 29.56 -15.05 9.27
N PRO A 581 30.63 -14.88 8.47
CA PRO A 581 31.79 -14.02 8.73
C PRO A 581 31.41 -12.53 8.69
N SER A 582 32.24 -11.64 9.25
CA SER A 582 32.04 -10.20 9.21
C SER A 582 32.48 -9.55 7.89
N GLU A 583 33.19 -10.30 7.06
CA GLU A 583 33.69 -9.88 5.75
C GLU A 583 33.51 -11.01 4.74
N LEU A 584 33.17 -10.65 3.50
CA LEU A 584 33.01 -11.57 2.39
C LEU A 584 33.74 -11.01 1.17
N TYR A 585 34.50 -11.87 0.48
CA TYR A 585 35.22 -11.52 -0.76
C TYR A 585 34.59 -12.27 -1.91
N PHE A 586 34.09 -11.59 -2.93
CA PHE A 586 33.40 -12.23 -4.04
C PHE A 586 34.16 -12.11 -5.35
N GLY A 587 34.20 -13.18 -6.13
CA GLY A 587 34.33 -13.14 -7.59
C GLY A 587 33.04 -12.71 -8.28
N VAL A 588 33.05 -12.56 -9.61
CA VAL A 588 31.83 -12.28 -10.39
C VAL A 588 30.90 -13.49 -10.35
N GLY A 589 29.62 -13.29 -10.00
CA GLY A 589 28.63 -14.36 -9.95
C GLY A 589 28.78 -15.34 -8.79
N GLU A 590 29.79 -15.15 -7.93
CA GLU A 590 30.03 -16.03 -6.78
C GLU A 590 28.93 -15.86 -5.72
N GLU A 591 28.54 -16.97 -5.10
CA GLU A 591 27.64 -17.00 -3.96
C GLU A 591 28.39 -17.35 -2.67
N LYS A 592 28.08 -16.63 -1.59
CA LYS A 592 28.62 -16.92 -0.25
C LYS A 592 27.56 -16.85 0.81
N GLU A 593 27.70 -17.73 1.80
CA GLU A 593 26.79 -17.82 2.93
C GLU A 593 27.32 -17.03 4.12
N PHE A 594 26.38 -16.54 4.94
CA PHE A 594 26.66 -15.98 6.24
C PHE A 594 25.51 -16.30 7.21
N THR A 595 25.79 -16.20 8.49
CA THR A 595 24.80 -16.37 9.55
C THR A 595 24.60 -15.08 10.33
N VAL A 596 23.37 -14.87 10.79
CA VAL A 596 22.98 -13.76 11.68
C VAL A 596 22.46 -14.37 12.96
N LYS A 597 23.24 -14.27 14.03
CA LYS A 597 22.84 -14.70 15.37
C LYS A 597 22.25 -13.52 16.13
N MET A 598 21.04 -13.70 16.65
CA MET A 598 20.33 -12.78 17.52
C MET A 598 20.26 -13.39 18.91
N ASP A 599 20.75 -12.68 19.91
CA ASP A 599 20.71 -13.06 21.32
C ASP A 599 19.92 -11.99 22.09
N VAL A 600 18.99 -12.41 22.95
CA VAL A 600 18.31 -11.49 23.86
C VAL A 600 19.35 -10.95 24.86
N ASP A 601 19.51 -9.64 24.93
CA ASP A 601 20.38 -9.03 25.92
C ASP A 601 19.66 -9.02 27.27
N VAL A 602 20.08 -9.92 28.16
CA VAL A 602 19.53 -10.06 29.52
C VAL A 602 19.75 -8.83 30.40
N ASN A 603 20.64 -7.91 30.00
CA ASN A 603 20.94 -6.68 30.74
C ASN A 603 20.24 -5.45 30.16
N ALA A 604 19.64 -5.55 28.96
CA ALA A 604 18.85 -4.47 28.40
C ALA A 604 17.49 -4.40 29.11
N PRO A 605 16.89 -3.21 29.28
CA PRO A 605 15.48 -3.11 29.67
C PRO A 605 14.68 -4.02 28.74
N ALA A 606 13.89 -4.94 29.32
CA ALA A 606 13.11 -5.89 28.53
C ALA A 606 12.44 -5.12 27.40
N ALA A 607 12.71 -5.49 26.15
CA ALA A 607 11.95 -4.96 25.03
C ALA A 607 10.47 -5.11 25.42
N ASN A 608 9.73 -4.01 25.42
CA ASN A 608 8.28 -4.02 25.62
C ASN A 608 7.67 -5.14 24.75
N ASN A 609 6.47 -5.63 25.05
CA ASN A 609 5.80 -6.75 24.34
C ASN A 609 5.63 -6.58 22.79
N ASP A 610 6.26 -5.58 22.20
CA ASP A 610 6.25 -5.16 20.81
C ASP A 610 7.50 -5.61 20.04
N TYR A 611 7.44 -5.42 18.72
CA TYR A 611 8.57 -5.67 17.84
C TYR A 611 9.63 -4.57 17.96
N VAL A 612 10.90 -4.98 17.90
CA VAL A 612 12.07 -4.10 17.82
C VAL A 612 12.74 -4.24 16.46
N PHE A 613 13.38 -3.16 15.99
CA PHE A 613 13.85 -3.02 14.62
C PHE A 613 15.32 -2.66 14.55
N GLY A 614 16.03 -3.25 13.59
CA GLY A 614 17.44 -3.00 13.29
C GLY A 614 17.74 -3.24 11.82
N SER A 615 19.01 -3.40 11.47
CA SER A 615 19.41 -3.76 10.11
C SER A 615 20.80 -4.39 10.02
N VAL A 616 21.00 -5.20 8.98
CA VAL A 616 22.31 -5.67 8.52
C VAL A 616 22.63 -4.98 7.20
N VAL A 617 23.82 -4.42 7.06
CA VAL A 617 24.24 -3.69 5.86
C VAL A 617 25.60 -4.20 5.40
N TRP A 618 25.66 -4.78 4.21
CA TRP A 618 26.93 -5.10 3.55
C TRP A 618 27.35 -3.94 2.66
N SER A 619 28.58 -3.45 2.84
CA SER A 619 29.12 -2.34 2.06
C SER A 619 30.51 -2.67 1.52
N ASP A 620 30.80 -2.21 0.31
CA ASP A 620 32.10 -2.38 -0.32
C ASP A 620 33.12 -1.32 0.17
N ALA A 621 34.34 -1.36 -0.37
CA ALA A 621 35.38 -0.40 -0.03
C ALA A 621 35.05 1.05 -0.45
N ALA A 622 34.26 1.24 -1.51
CA ALA A 622 33.86 2.57 -1.97
C ALA A 622 32.95 3.29 -0.94
N ALA A 623 32.26 2.54 -0.08
CA ALA A 623 31.52 3.10 1.06
C ALA A 623 32.38 3.86 2.08
N TYR A 624 33.71 3.66 2.05
CA TYR A 624 34.67 4.31 2.93
C TYR A 624 35.60 5.27 2.19
N ALA A 625 35.34 5.52 0.89
CA ALA A 625 36.07 6.47 0.08
C ALA A 625 35.52 7.90 0.23
N SER A 626 36.25 8.88 -0.32
CA SER A 626 35.82 10.29 -0.33
C SER A 626 34.57 10.52 -1.19
N ASP A 627 34.32 9.69 -2.20
CA ASP A 627 33.11 9.70 -3.02
C ASP A 627 32.25 8.45 -2.73
N VAL A 628 31.35 8.59 -1.76
CA VAL A 628 30.44 7.53 -1.30
C VAL A 628 29.31 7.28 -2.32
N SER A 629 29.16 8.11 -3.36
CA SER A 629 28.05 7.98 -4.33
C SER A 629 28.12 6.68 -5.16
N LYS A 630 29.31 6.08 -5.26
CA LYS A 630 29.56 4.82 -5.98
C LYS A 630 29.58 3.59 -5.06
N ALA A 631 29.28 3.78 -3.78
CA ALA A 631 29.32 2.72 -2.80
C ALA A 631 28.11 1.79 -2.92
N HIS A 632 28.37 0.48 -3.00
CA HIS A 632 27.31 -0.49 -2.81
C HIS A 632 26.90 -0.54 -1.34
N ARG A 633 25.60 -0.48 -1.08
CA ARG A 633 25.02 -0.60 0.24
C ARG A 633 23.83 -1.56 0.20
N VAL A 634 24.08 -2.81 0.58
CA VAL A 634 23.11 -3.90 0.55
C VAL A 634 22.47 -4.01 1.93
N ARG A 635 21.35 -3.31 2.14
CA ARG A 635 20.68 -3.22 3.44
C ARG A 635 19.52 -4.21 3.56
N SER A 636 19.49 -4.95 4.66
CA SER A 636 18.39 -5.85 5.03
C SER A 636 17.82 -5.44 6.39
N PRO A 637 16.52 -5.11 6.51
CA PRO A 637 15.92 -4.82 7.81
C PRO A 637 15.87 -6.09 8.68
N VAL A 638 16.05 -5.91 9.98
CA VAL A 638 15.95 -6.95 11.01
C VAL A 638 14.79 -6.60 11.93
N VAL A 639 13.87 -7.54 12.13
CA VAL A 639 12.66 -7.36 12.94
C VAL A 639 12.57 -8.49 13.96
N VAL A 640 12.48 -8.17 15.24
CA VAL A 640 12.54 -9.17 16.31
C VAL A 640 11.46 -8.91 17.34
N LYS A 641 10.88 -9.96 17.90
CA LYS A 641 10.01 -9.89 19.08
C LYS A 641 10.46 -10.94 20.10
N THR A 642 10.72 -10.51 21.33
CA THR A 642 11.25 -11.35 22.42
C THR A 642 10.17 -12.20 23.10
N LYS A 643 8.92 -11.73 23.10
CA LYS A 643 7.79 -12.46 23.67
C LYS A 643 7.00 -13.18 22.59
N CYS A 644 7.01 -14.50 22.67
CA CYS A 644 6.17 -15.38 21.89
C CYS A 644 4.72 -15.25 22.37
N GLY A 645 3.78 -15.09 21.45
CA GLY A 645 2.34 -15.00 21.72
C GLY A 645 1.60 -16.04 20.91
#